data_AF-A0A196SHL8-F1
#
_entry.id   AF-A0A196SHL8-F1
#
_cell.length_a   1.000
_cell.length_b   1.000
_cell.length_c   1.000
_cell.angle_alpha   90.00
_cell.angle_beta   90.00
_cell.angle_gamma   90.00
#
_symmetry.space_group_name_H-M   'P 1'
#
loop_
_entity.id
_entity.type
_entity.pdbx_description
1 polymer ?
#
loop_
_entity_poly.entity_id
_entity_poly.type
_entity_poly.pdbx_seq_one_letter_code
_entity_poly.pdbx_strand_id
1 'polypeptide(L)'
;MPTLFRCTLLLSLFILARGDPFFSSLISKSVQNHYCTRFYHRNGGVGCRTAINGTLGILLPYSVFTNNTSVFGPEYAHPTVFLVNSKELSSDLIQNLTRRSYTRGVLVVGSDMPTHPYSPIGVFPGGEGSPAANISLHRDYPWNPLGSGIANEDLPFVIAHVSDKQTIDMLKQRAAQNALHPDDHPYFVEMSDYMGPESMTSPRCLKQGHCVPIGGNSVWARAKNPAKRVTVVATALDATGEVYDGVTDALGAGVTLAVTLSAAKALAEVATRFPDTELVVAFFQGEAWGRVGSRRFVDELRSFRCVNPVNASSSPFNGAICASPLKLSLAFTELSLDAIERVIVLDHLFSFSNELFLHAEGDVPLPSVDTLIPIQMSSIMKLPPGIGESFFMAGVRNTQVLSGYDAHYESLYGTSFASLGEESIQSVQDIADSVSSFIASVLIGESTNVTVSAEYLQDLLHCLAIDGKCAIIEQSLGLKENEITNSLHGQPIDKYAGTYFEGRQPYLLINKKSKSVNYTGSPESISGVYFSPSLLESFVHNELSLSFHQNVTEQKCASWKDCKGMDNGYCIKGKCYASNAYFHDAFDTALIPMEPGVFKIDSNQTETPLFAEPYWGGYYGAEPYIHVYQVISPWTEWITLLAGVLITVVVWFVTKHFFKQYGEALKLD
;
A
#
# COMPACT_ATOMS: atom_id res chain seq x y z
N MET A 1 -6.12 18.45 -65.57
CA MET A 1 -5.06 18.82 -64.60
C MET A 1 -5.47 19.04 -63.14
N PRO A 2 -6.73 18.90 -62.66
CA PRO A 2 -7.00 19.04 -61.22
C PRO A 2 -6.90 17.72 -60.43
N THR A 3 -6.84 16.56 -61.11
CA THR A 3 -6.91 15.24 -60.48
C THR A 3 -5.57 14.72 -59.96
N LEU A 4 -4.47 14.90 -60.71
CA LEU A 4 -3.15 14.41 -60.28
C LEU A 4 -2.58 15.20 -59.09
N PHE A 5 -2.73 16.53 -59.11
CA PHE A 5 -2.26 17.40 -58.03
C PHE A 5 -3.10 17.22 -56.74
N ARG A 6 -4.40 16.90 -56.88
CA ARG A 6 -5.24 16.49 -55.75
C ARG A 6 -4.83 15.14 -55.18
N CYS A 7 -4.40 14.18 -56.02
CA CYS A 7 -3.92 12.87 -55.55
C CYS A 7 -2.60 12.96 -54.78
N THR A 8 -1.63 13.77 -55.24
CA THR A 8 -0.38 14.00 -54.48
C THR A 8 -0.60 14.81 -53.22
N LEU A 9 -1.51 15.80 -53.22
CA LEU A 9 -1.87 16.53 -52.00
C LEU A 9 -2.59 15.62 -50.98
N LEU A 10 -3.50 14.74 -51.44
CA LEU A 10 -4.16 13.74 -50.61
C LEU A 10 -3.18 12.73 -50.03
N LEU A 11 -2.21 12.22 -50.81
CA LEU A 11 -1.17 11.33 -50.30
C LEU A 11 -0.23 12.03 -49.30
N SER A 12 0.07 13.32 -49.49
CA SER A 12 0.86 14.09 -48.51
C SER A 12 0.08 14.49 -47.26
N LEU A 13 -1.24 14.67 -47.36
CA LEU A 13 -2.13 14.93 -46.22
C LEU A 13 -2.35 13.67 -45.37
N PHE A 14 -2.31 12.48 -45.97
CA PHE A 14 -2.34 11.20 -45.23
C PHE A 14 -1.08 10.95 -44.39
N ILE A 15 0.08 11.48 -44.81
CA ILE A 15 1.36 11.32 -44.09
C ILE A 15 1.47 12.29 -42.89
N LEU A 16 0.62 13.32 -42.82
CA LEU A 16 0.54 14.28 -41.72
C LEU A 16 -0.61 14.01 -40.74
N ALA A 17 -1.20 12.82 -40.78
CA ALA A 17 -2.10 12.36 -39.72
C ALA A 17 -1.30 12.19 -38.44
N ARG A 18 -1.29 13.23 -37.59
CA ARG A 18 -1.03 13.11 -36.16
C ARG A 18 -1.79 11.88 -35.67
N GLY A 19 -1.10 10.94 -35.01
CA GLY A 19 -1.63 9.65 -34.59
C GLY A 19 -3.07 9.77 -34.08
N ASP A 20 -4.01 9.37 -34.94
CA ASP A 20 -5.43 9.36 -34.62
C ASP A 20 -5.65 8.25 -33.59
N PRO A 21 -6.34 8.50 -32.45
CA PRO A 21 -6.70 7.46 -31.49
C PRO A 21 -7.39 6.24 -32.15
N PHE A 22 -8.10 6.47 -33.26
CA PHE A 22 -8.68 5.41 -34.06
C PHE A 22 -7.64 4.42 -34.61
N PHE A 23 -6.53 4.89 -35.19
CA PHE A 23 -5.48 3.98 -35.69
C PHE A 23 -4.71 3.31 -34.54
N SER A 24 -4.47 4.02 -33.43
CA SER A 24 -3.81 3.44 -32.25
C SER A 24 -4.62 2.28 -31.64
N SER A 25 -5.94 2.44 -31.55
CA SER A 25 -6.86 1.38 -31.07
C SER A 25 -7.05 0.21 -32.03
N LEU A 26 -6.73 0.39 -33.32
CA LEU A 26 -6.69 -0.70 -34.30
C LEU A 26 -5.40 -1.52 -34.23
N ILE A 27 -4.31 -0.93 -33.75
CA ILE A 27 -2.97 -1.53 -33.75
C ILE A 27 -2.59 -2.10 -32.37
N SER A 28 -3.04 -1.46 -31.30
CA SER A 28 -2.70 -1.81 -29.91
C SER A 28 -3.95 -1.98 -29.05
N LYS A 29 -3.88 -2.90 -28.09
CA LYS A 29 -4.91 -3.08 -27.06
C LYS A 29 -4.30 -2.81 -25.69
N SER A 30 -4.93 -1.91 -24.92
CA SER A 30 -4.57 -1.68 -23.52
C SER A 30 -4.99 -2.86 -22.65
N VAL A 31 -4.17 -3.16 -21.65
CA VAL A 31 -4.39 -4.23 -20.67
C VAL A 31 -4.74 -3.57 -19.34
N GLN A 32 -5.94 -3.80 -18.83
CA GLN A 32 -6.31 -3.39 -17.47
C GLN A 32 -5.56 -4.29 -16.47
N ASN A 33 -4.89 -3.69 -15.49
CA ASN A 33 -4.00 -4.43 -14.59
C ASN A 33 -3.68 -3.63 -13.31
N HIS A 34 -3.07 -4.32 -12.35
CA HIS A 34 -2.38 -3.75 -11.19
C HIS A 34 -0.86 -3.91 -11.35
N TYR A 35 -0.11 -2.81 -11.18
CA TYR A 35 1.33 -2.76 -11.44
C TYR A 35 2.13 -2.97 -10.16
N CYS A 36 3.18 -3.76 -10.22
CA CYS A 36 4.32 -3.53 -9.34
C CYS A 36 4.93 -2.16 -9.67
N THR A 37 5.13 -1.30 -8.67
CA THR A 37 5.71 0.05 -8.84
C THR A 37 6.99 0.20 -8.03
N ARG A 38 7.80 1.21 -8.36
CA ARG A 38 9.05 1.50 -7.64
C ARG A 38 8.83 2.45 -6.48
N PHE A 39 9.41 2.09 -5.34
CA PHE A 39 9.59 2.98 -4.20
C PHE A 39 11.08 3.26 -3.98
N TYR A 40 11.40 4.41 -3.40
CA TYR A 40 12.76 4.70 -2.96
C TYR A 40 12.92 4.42 -1.48
N HIS A 41 14.12 4.04 -1.09
CA HIS A 41 14.57 4.02 0.29
C HIS A 41 15.88 4.80 0.41
N ARG A 42 16.45 4.88 1.63
CA ARG A 42 17.65 5.69 1.92
C ARG A 42 18.81 5.45 0.95
N ASN A 43 19.00 4.20 0.52
CA ASN A 43 20.20 3.75 -0.20
C ASN A 43 19.92 3.28 -1.63
N GLY A 44 18.68 3.32 -2.12
CA GLY A 44 18.32 2.79 -3.44
C GLY A 44 16.83 2.84 -3.72
N GLY A 45 16.38 1.93 -4.59
CA GLY A 45 14.98 1.66 -4.86
C GLY A 45 14.60 0.21 -4.55
N VAL A 46 13.30 -0.05 -4.47
CA VAL A 46 12.68 -1.38 -4.40
C VAL A 46 11.42 -1.37 -5.28
N GLY A 47 10.95 -2.53 -5.69
CA GLY A 47 9.81 -2.69 -6.59
C GLY A 47 10.22 -2.69 -8.06
N CYS A 48 9.31 -2.35 -8.96
CA CYS A 48 9.50 -2.52 -10.40
C CYS A 48 9.63 -1.20 -11.13
N ARG A 49 10.42 -1.18 -12.21
CA ARG A 49 10.53 -0.05 -13.13
C ARG A 49 10.88 -0.48 -14.54
N THR A 50 10.63 0.41 -15.49
CA THR A 50 11.19 0.30 -16.84
C THR A 50 12.28 1.34 -17.07
N ALA A 51 12.98 1.23 -18.20
CA ALA A 51 13.68 2.38 -18.77
C ALA A 51 12.67 3.45 -19.21
N ILE A 52 13.16 4.67 -19.47
CA ILE A 52 12.32 5.82 -19.88
C ILE A 52 11.53 5.58 -21.17
N ASN A 53 12.03 4.72 -22.06
CA ASN A 53 11.36 4.35 -23.31
C ASN A 53 10.50 3.08 -23.16
N GLY A 54 10.19 2.66 -21.93
CA GLY A 54 9.53 1.39 -21.66
C GLY A 54 10.41 0.16 -21.94
N THR A 55 9.76 -0.99 -21.93
CA THR A 55 10.31 -2.29 -22.27
C THR A 55 9.39 -2.99 -23.26
N LEU A 56 9.97 -3.66 -24.26
CA LEU A 56 9.25 -4.39 -25.29
C LEU A 56 9.74 -5.85 -25.31
N GLY A 57 8.80 -6.80 -25.33
CA GLY A 57 9.14 -8.21 -25.44
C GLY A 57 8.03 -9.07 -26.06
N ILE A 58 8.42 -10.22 -26.62
CA ILE A 58 7.48 -11.19 -27.18
C ILE A 58 6.65 -11.81 -26.05
N LEU A 59 5.33 -11.94 -26.25
CA LEU A 59 4.44 -12.58 -25.28
C LEU A 59 4.56 -14.10 -25.38
N LEU A 60 4.99 -14.76 -24.30
CA LEU A 60 5.09 -16.24 -24.27
C LEU A 60 4.51 -16.81 -22.98
N PRO A 61 3.82 -17.96 -23.03
CA PRO A 61 3.36 -18.64 -21.84
C PRO A 61 4.55 -19.31 -21.14
N TYR A 62 4.58 -19.23 -19.80
CA TYR A 62 5.66 -19.81 -19.00
C TYR A 62 5.86 -21.32 -19.24
N SER A 63 4.76 -22.05 -19.50
CA SER A 63 4.77 -23.50 -19.74
C SER A 63 5.61 -23.96 -20.94
N VAL A 64 5.91 -23.08 -21.90
CA VAL A 64 6.82 -23.39 -23.01
C VAL A 64 8.24 -23.61 -22.51
N PHE A 65 8.65 -22.90 -21.46
CA PHE A 65 10.00 -22.95 -20.91
C PHE A 65 10.23 -24.16 -20.00
N THR A 66 9.19 -24.64 -19.32
CA THR A 66 9.29 -25.84 -18.46
C THR A 66 9.29 -27.13 -19.28
N ASN A 67 8.54 -27.17 -20.39
CA ASN A 67 8.35 -28.38 -21.18
C ASN A 67 9.34 -28.56 -22.34
N ASN A 68 10.03 -27.50 -22.76
CA ASN A 68 10.80 -27.55 -24.00
C ASN A 68 12.07 -26.68 -23.93
N THR A 69 13.16 -27.25 -23.40
CA THR A 69 14.48 -26.57 -23.33
C THR A 69 15.11 -26.30 -24.70
N SER A 70 14.52 -26.80 -25.79
CA SER A 70 15.04 -26.75 -27.16
C SER A 70 14.33 -25.79 -28.11
N VAL A 71 13.22 -25.14 -27.72
CA VAL A 71 12.50 -24.20 -28.61
C VAL A 71 13.27 -22.87 -28.75
N PHE A 72 14.01 -22.49 -27.70
CA PHE A 72 14.88 -21.33 -27.72
C PHE A 72 16.28 -21.78 -27.32
N GLY A 73 17.08 -22.21 -28.31
CA GLY A 73 18.50 -22.45 -28.10
C GLY A 73 19.22 -21.18 -27.60
N PRO A 74 20.47 -21.26 -27.15
CA PRO A 74 21.25 -20.10 -26.67
C PRO A 74 21.37 -18.94 -27.69
N GLU A 75 21.03 -19.17 -28.97
CA GLU A 75 20.95 -18.16 -30.04
C GLU A 75 19.63 -17.35 -30.08
N TYR A 76 18.57 -17.78 -29.38
CA TYR A 76 17.22 -17.18 -29.44
C TYR A 76 16.78 -16.51 -28.12
N ALA A 77 17.69 -15.81 -27.45
CA ALA A 77 17.37 -15.02 -26.26
C ALA A 77 16.60 -13.73 -26.63
N HIS A 78 15.37 -13.87 -27.14
CA HIS A 78 14.51 -12.73 -27.42
C HIS A 78 14.06 -12.08 -26.11
N PRO A 79 14.03 -10.74 -26.05
CA PRO A 79 13.37 -10.03 -24.95
C PRO A 79 11.94 -10.55 -24.78
N THR A 80 11.60 -11.11 -23.63
CA THR A 80 10.36 -11.89 -23.42
C THR A 80 9.51 -11.31 -22.28
N VAL A 81 8.20 -11.25 -22.49
CA VAL A 81 7.20 -11.01 -21.44
C VAL A 81 6.47 -12.34 -21.15
N PHE A 82 6.62 -12.83 -19.93
CA PHE A 82 6.08 -14.13 -19.52
C PHE A 82 4.63 -14.01 -19.07
N LEU A 83 3.76 -14.87 -19.59
CA LEU A 83 2.40 -15.04 -19.12
C LEU A 83 2.36 -16.22 -18.12
N VAL A 84 2.01 -15.93 -16.86
CA VAL A 84 2.01 -16.88 -15.74
C VAL A 84 0.60 -16.95 -15.16
N ASN A 85 0.04 -18.14 -14.97
CA ASN A 85 -1.23 -18.29 -14.27
C ASN A 85 -1.02 -18.13 -12.76
N SER A 86 -1.89 -17.41 -12.04
CA SER A 86 -1.77 -17.21 -10.59
C SER A 86 -1.68 -18.53 -9.82
N LYS A 87 -2.36 -19.61 -10.27
CA LYS A 87 -2.25 -20.95 -9.67
C LYS A 87 -0.85 -21.56 -9.73
N GLU A 88 -0.08 -21.22 -10.77
CA GLU A 88 1.26 -21.74 -11.03
C GLU A 88 2.35 -20.89 -10.36
N LEU A 89 1.99 -19.73 -9.79
CA LEU A 89 2.92 -18.84 -9.14
C LEU A 89 3.59 -19.53 -7.94
N SER A 90 4.89 -19.32 -7.80
CA SER A 90 5.68 -19.80 -6.66
C SER A 90 6.88 -18.90 -6.45
N SER A 91 7.43 -18.90 -5.23
CA SER A 91 8.63 -18.12 -4.92
C SER A 91 9.82 -18.52 -5.80
N ASP A 92 9.99 -19.81 -6.08
CA ASP A 92 11.05 -20.31 -6.95
C ASP A 92 10.87 -19.89 -8.41
N LEU A 93 9.63 -19.94 -8.91
CA LEU A 93 9.31 -19.52 -10.27
C LEU A 93 9.67 -18.05 -10.47
N ILE A 94 9.24 -17.17 -9.57
CA ILE A 94 9.45 -15.74 -9.76
C ILE A 94 10.94 -15.38 -9.65
N GLN A 95 11.67 -15.95 -8.69
CA GLN A 95 13.13 -15.77 -8.59
C GLN A 95 13.87 -16.26 -9.84
N ASN A 96 13.42 -17.36 -10.45
CA ASN A 96 14.01 -17.87 -11.69
C ASN A 96 13.75 -16.92 -12.86
N LEU A 97 12.56 -16.31 -12.94
CA LEU A 97 12.25 -15.32 -13.97
C LEU A 97 13.04 -14.02 -13.78
N THR A 98 13.22 -13.54 -12.55
CA THR A 98 13.96 -12.29 -12.27
C THR A 98 15.45 -12.39 -12.58
N ARG A 99 16.06 -13.57 -12.41
CA ARG A 99 17.48 -13.81 -12.69
C ARG A 99 17.84 -13.92 -14.18
N ARG A 100 16.86 -13.96 -15.08
CA ARG A 100 17.07 -14.13 -16.54
C ARG A 100 17.29 -12.79 -17.23
N SER A 101 18.40 -12.67 -17.97
CA SER A 101 18.79 -11.44 -18.68
C SER A 101 17.85 -11.02 -19.81
N TYR A 102 17.05 -11.94 -20.35
CA TYR A 102 16.11 -11.70 -21.43
C TYR A 102 14.66 -11.46 -20.95
N THR A 103 14.39 -11.54 -19.64
CA THR A 103 13.10 -11.14 -19.08
C THR A 103 12.90 -9.64 -19.27
N ARG A 104 11.75 -9.26 -19.81
CA ARG A 104 11.29 -7.86 -19.98
C ARG A 104 9.99 -7.55 -19.27
N GLY A 105 9.34 -8.57 -18.71
CA GLY A 105 8.14 -8.39 -17.92
C GLY A 105 7.51 -9.72 -17.53
N VAL A 106 6.63 -9.68 -16.53
CA VAL A 106 5.83 -10.82 -16.09
C VAL A 106 4.38 -10.37 -15.96
N LEU A 107 3.48 -11.03 -16.69
CA LEU A 107 2.04 -10.86 -16.58
C LEU A 107 1.48 -12.05 -15.82
N VAL A 108 1.07 -11.82 -14.57
CA VAL A 108 0.36 -12.82 -13.76
C VAL A 108 -1.13 -12.69 -14.05
N VAL A 109 -1.78 -13.77 -14.48
CA VAL A 109 -3.19 -13.79 -14.89
C VAL A 109 -4.05 -14.63 -13.95
N GLY A 110 -5.24 -14.12 -13.64
CA GLY A 110 -6.20 -14.77 -12.74
C GLY A 110 -6.03 -14.35 -11.29
N SER A 111 -7.02 -14.63 -10.45
CA SER A 111 -7.07 -14.22 -9.04
C SER A 111 -7.11 -15.41 -8.08
N ASP A 112 -6.86 -16.62 -8.59
CA ASP A 112 -6.84 -17.81 -7.76
C ASP A 112 -5.59 -17.83 -6.86
N MET A 113 -5.75 -18.34 -5.64
CA MET A 113 -4.62 -18.61 -4.75
C MET A 113 -3.59 -19.53 -5.42
N PRO A 114 -2.28 -19.23 -5.28
CA PRO A 114 -1.21 -20.11 -5.74
C PRO A 114 -1.33 -21.52 -5.17
N THR A 115 -1.12 -22.53 -6.02
CA THR A 115 -1.12 -23.95 -5.58
C THR A 115 0.22 -24.38 -4.97
N HIS A 116 1.24 -23.55 -5.15
CA HIS A 116 2.56 -23.69 -4.54
C HIS A 116 2.81 -22.52 -3.59
N PRO A 117 3.64 -22.69 -2.55
CA PRO A 117 4.02 -21.60 -1.67
C PRO A 117 4.54 -20.37 -2.41
N TYR A 118 4.03 -19.21 -2.04
CA TYR A 118 4.40 -17.94 -2.64
C TYR A 118 4.21 -16.79 -1.66
N SER A 119 5.31 -16.11 -1.38
CA SER A 119 5.31 -14.85 -0.65
C SER A 119 6.24 -13.88 -1.38
N PRO A 120 5.80 -12.65 -1.71
CA PRO A 120 6.66 -11.66 -2.34
C PRO A 120 7.71 -11.09 -1.37
N ILE A 121 7.50 -11.28 -0.07
CA ILE A 121 8.38 -10.77 0.99
C ILE A 121 9.63 -11.65 1.09
N GLY A 122 10.73 -11.07 1.58
CA GLY A 122 12.00 -11.79 1.77
C GLY A 122 11.96 -12.81 2.91
N VAL A 123 13.00 -13.64 2.94
CA VAL A 123 13.19 -14.68 3.97
C VAL A 123 13.28 -14.10 5.38
N PHE A 124 13.86 -12.91 5.49
CA PHE A 124 14.01 -12.14 6.72
C PHE A 124 13.19 -10.84 6.62
N PRO A 125 11.86 -10.87 6.83
CA PRO A 125 11.01 -9.67 6.81
C PRO A 125 11.59 -8.57 7.72
N GLY A 126 11.87 -7.39 7.15
CA GLY A 126 12.52 -6.28 7.88
C GLY A 126 13.96 -6.53 8.34
N GLY A 127 14.52 -7.72 8.09
CA GLY A 127 15.87 -8.15 8.46
C GLY A 127 16.86 -8.08 7.28
N GLU A 128 17.78 -9.04 7.24
CA GLU A 128 18.84 -9.12 6.21
C GLU A 128 18.28 -9.06 4.78
N GLY A 129 18.92 -8.23 3.95
CA GLY A 129 18.50 -7.99 2.57
C GLY A 129 17.34 -6.99 2.41
N SER A 130 16.72 -6.53 3.51
CA SER A 130 15.70 -5.48 3.46
C SER A 130 16.27 -4.07 3.77
N PRO A 131 15.63 -2.99 3.30
CA PRO A 131 16.01 -1.62 3.69
C PRO A 131 15.91 -1.34 5.20
N ALA A 132 15.13 -2.13 5.94
CA ALA A 132 14.88 -1.96 7.37
C ALA A 132 15.83 -2.79 8.27
N ALA A 133 16.82 -3.49 7.70
CA ALA A 133 17.70 -4.40 8.44
C ALA A 133 18.35 -3.77 9.70
N ASN A 134 18.71 -2.48 9.63
CA ASN A 134 19.40 -1.77 10.72
C ASN A 134 18.51 -1.49 11.94
N ILE A 135 17.19 -1.56 11.78
CA ILE A 135 16.23 -1.28 12.86
C ILE A 135 15.57 -2.56 13.39
N SER A 136 15.89 -3.74 12.85
CA SER A 136 15.33 -5.02 13.29
C SER A 136 16.16 -5.64 14.44
N LEU A 137 15.45 -6.25 15.37
CA LEU A 137 15.99 -6.94 16.54
C LEU A 137 16.59 -8.29 16.16
N HIS A 138 15.92 -9.05 15.29
CA HIS A 138 16.32 -10.41 14.86
C HIS A 138 16.49 -10.49 13.34
N ARG A 139 17.46 -9.72 12.82
CA ARG A 139 17.68 -9.54 11.39
C ARG A 139 17.97 -10.84 10.60
N ASP A 140 18.46 -11.88 11.27
CA ASP A 140 18.94 -13.14 10.69
C ASP A 140 17.98 -14.32 10.92
N TYR A 141 16.86 -14.11 11.61
CA TYR A 141 15.89 -15.18 11.85
C TYR A 141 14.92 -15.32 10.67
N PRO A 142 14.80 -16.51 10.05
CA PRO A 142 13.99 -16.71 8.85
C PRO A 142 12.50 -16.84 9.21
N TRP A 143 11.86 -15.73 9.55
CA TRP A 143 10.42 -15.70 9.81
C TRP A 143 9.60 -16.16 8.59
N ASN A 144 10.10 -15.94 7.37
CA ASN A 144 9.40 -16.30 6.14
C ASN A 144 10.25 -17.20 5.23
N PRO A 145 10.51 -18.47 5.59
CA PRO A 145 11.44 -19.33 4.83
C PRO A 145 11.02 -19.57 3.37
N LEU A 146 9.74 -19.34 3.04
CA LEU A 146 9.16 -19.48 1.70
C LEU A 146 9.13 -18.15 0.92
N GLY A 147 9.74 -17.10 1.48
CA GLY A 147 9.80 -15.77 0.90
C GLY A 147 10.64 -15.67 -0.38
N SER A 148 10.08 -15.09 -1.42
CA SER A 148 10.78 -14.87 -2.69
C SER A 148 11.76 -13.69 -2.65
N GLY A 149 11.49 -12.70 -1.80
CA GLY A 149 12.32 -11.48 -1.69
C GLY A 149 12.11 -10.44 -2.77
N ILE A 150 11.23 -10.67 -3.75
CA ILE A 150 11.03 -9.76 -4.89
C ILE A 150 10.59 -8.35 -4.45
N ALA A 151 9.86 -8.22 -3.34
CA ALA A 151 9.41 -6.93 -2.81
C ALA A 151 10.58 -6.04 -2.33
N ASN A 152 11.75 -6.61 -2.07
CA ASN A 152 12.96 -5.88 -1.65
C ASN A 152 13.95 -5.63 -2.81
N GLU A 153 13.65 -6.10 -4.02
CA GLU A 153 14.51 -5.94 -5.20
C GLU A 153 14.12 -4.71 -6.03
N ASP A 154 15.08 -4.05 -6.68
CA ASP A 154 14.84 -3.01 -7.70
C ASP A 154 14.83 -3.66 -9.09
N LEU A 155 13.67 -4.16 -9.51
CA LEU A 155 13.51 -4.92 -10.74
C LEU A 155 13.50 -4.00 -11.97
N PRO A 156 14.35 -4.27 -12.99
CA PRO A 156 14.45 -3.43 -14.19
C PRO A 156 13.37 -3.75 -15.25
N PHE A 157 12.28 -4.38 -14.83
CA PHE A 157 11.11 -4.67 -15.64
C PHE A 157 9.85 -4.73 -14.78
N VAL A 158 8.68 -4.75 -15.41
CA VAL A 158 7.37 -4.73 -14.73
C VAL A 158 6.85 -6.13 -14.45
N ILE A 159 6.34 -6.33 -13.24
CA ILE A 159 5.41 -7.41 -12.90
C ILE A 159 4.02 -6.78 -12.82
N ALA A 160 3.03 -7.36 -13.50
CA ALA A 160 1.67 -6.86 -13.46
C ALA A 160 0.66 -7.99 -13.31
N HIS A 161 -0.40 -7.71 -12.56
CA HIS A 161 -1.50 -8.63 -12.30
C HIS A 161 -2.72 -8.26 -13.14
N VAL A 162 -3.25 -9.23 -13.88
CA VAL A 162 -4.43 -9.07 -14.75
C VAL A 162 -5.54 -9.99 -14.25
N SER A 163 -6.63 -9.39 -13.81
CA SER A 163 -7.82 -10.08 -13.28
C SER A 163 -9.00 -10.13 -14.27
N ASP A 164 -9.05 -9.22 -15.25
CA ASP A 164 -10.15 -9.18 -16.23
C ASP A 164 -10.18 -10.40 -17.14
N LYS A 165 -11.27 -11.18 -17.06
CA LYS A 165 -11.42 -12.46 -17.78
C LYS A 165 -11.25 -12.32 -19.29
N GLN A 166 -11.83 -11.28 -19.91
CA GLN A 166 -11.75 -11.09 -21.35
C GLN A 166 -10.31 -10.78 -21.79
N THR A 167 -9.59 -10.00 -21.00
CA THR A 167 -8.18 -9.68 -21.22
C THR A 167 -7.30 -10.91 -21.01
N ILE A 168 -7.57 -11.73 -19.98
CA ILE A 168 -6.86 -12.99 -19.74
C ILE A 168 -7.00 -13.96 -20.92
N ASP A 169 -8.23 -14.17 -21.42
CA ASP A 169 -8.48 -15.10 -22.53
C ASP A 169 -7.75 -14.63 -23.81
N MET A 170 -7.77 -13.32 -24.07
CA MET A 170 -7.03 -12.71 -25.17
C MET A 170 -5.51 -12.91 -25.03
N LEU A 171 -4.95 -12.67 -23.85
CA LEU A 171 -3.51 -12.84 -23.61
C LEU A 171 -3.09 -14.30 -23.79
N LYS A 172 -3.86 -15.25 -23.24
CA LYS A 172 -3.60 -16.69 -23.37
C LYS A 172 -3.62 -17.14 -24.83
N GLN A 173 -4.60 -16.69 -25.61
CA GLN A 173 -4.70 -17.02 -27.03
C GLN A 173 -3.48 -16.50 -27.82
N ARG A 174 -3.09 -15.24 -27.61
CA ARG A 174 -1.95 -14.63 -28.30
C ARG A 174 -0.61 -15.25 -27.91
N ALA A 175 -0.43 -15.54 -26.61
CA ALA A 175 0.76 -16.22 -26.10
C ALA A 175 0.90 -17.63 -26.71
N ALA A 176 -0.20 -18.39 -26.79
CA ALA A 176 -0.21 -19.71 -27.41
C ALA A 176 0.10 -19.66 -28.92
N GLN A 177 -0.39 -18.64 -29.63
CA GLN A 177 -0.06 -18.43 -31.03
C GLN A 177 1.44 -18.17 -31.23
N ASN A 178 2.04 -17.27 -30.43
CA ASN A 178 3.48 -17.02 -30.48
C ASN A 178 4.31 -18.27 -30.18
N ALA A 179 3.85 -19.13 -29.27
CA ALA A 179 4.53 -20.38 -28.94
C ALA A 179 4.54 -21.39 -30.09
N LEU A 180 3.49 -21.40 -30.92
CA LEU A 180 3.37 -22.30 -32.08
C LEU A 180 4.04 -21.73 -33.34
N HIS A 181 3.97 -20.41 -33.52
CA HIS A 181 4.42 -19.70 -34.72
C HIS A 181 5.19 -18.42 -34.36
N PRO A 182 6.41 -18.53 -33.80
CA PRO A 182 7.15 -17.38 -33.27
C PRO A 182 7.55 -16.35 -34.34
N ASP A 183 7.66 -16.77 -35.60
CA ASP A 183 8.07 -15.91 -36.72
C ASP A 183 6.88 -15.34 -37.53
N ASP A 184 5.66 -15.79 -37.27
CA ASP A 184 4.46 -15.41 -38.04
C ASP A 184 3.69 -14.30 -37.32
N HIS A 185 4.05 -13.06 -37.63
CA HIS A 185 3.43 -11.85 -37.08
C HIS A 185 3.22 -11.93 -35.55
N PRO A 186 4.32 -12.02 -34.77
CA PRO A 186 4.24 -12.24 -33.33
C PRO A 186 3.59 -11.08 -32.58
N TYR A 187 2.94 -11.42 -31.47
CA TYR A 187 2.43 -10.46 -30.51
C TYR A 187 3.51 -10.04 -29.52
N PHE A 188 3.69 -8.74 -29.38
CA PHE A 188 4.58 -8.15 -28.40
C PHE A 188 3.78 -7.42 -27.32
N VAL A 189 4.38 -7.34 -26.14
CA VAL A 189 3.92 -6.53 -25.03
C VAL A 189 4.91 -5.41 -24.80
N GLU A 190 4.41 -4.19 -24.86
CA GLU A 190 5.09 -3.01 -24.38
C GLU A 190 4.59 -2.69 -22.98
N MET A 191 5.53 -2.50 -22.07
CA MET A 191 5.27 -2.11 -20.68
C MET A 191 6.07 -0.84 -20.42
N SER A 192 5.44 0.16 -19.82
CA SER A 192 6.09 1.40 -19.43
C SER A 192 5.72 1.72 -18.00
N ASP A 193 6.73 1.87 -17.16
CA ASP A 193 6.62 2.25 -15.75
C ASP A 193 7.93 2.92 -15.32
N TYR A 194 8.24 4.07 -15.92
CA TYR A 194 9.47 4.79 -15.60
C TYR A 194 9.28 5.57 -14.30
N MET A 195 9.83 5.03 -13.21
CA MET A 195 9.82 5.65 -11.89
C MET A 195 11.22 6.16 -11.53
N GLY A 196 11.82 6.93 -12.44
CA GLY A 196 13.12 7.59 -12.24
C GLY A 196 14.36 6.72 -12.47
N PRO A 197 15.56 7.32 -12.42
CA PRO A 197 16.80 6.65 -12.77
C PRO A 197 17.23 5.63 -11.70
N GLU A 198 18.04 4.66 -12.09
CA GLU A 198 18.55 3.60 -11.19
C GLU A 198 19.23 4.15 -9.93
N SER A 199 20.08 5.18 -10.08
CA SER A 199 20.81 5.80 -8.96
C SER A 199 19.97 6.67 -8.00
N MET A 200 18.64 6.71 -8.17
CA MET A 200 17.76 7.51 -7.33
C MET A 200 17.62 6.90 -5.93
N THR A 201 17.49 7.77 -4.92
CA THR A 201 17.33 7.41 -3.50
C THR A 201 16.36 8.39 -2.84
N SER A 202 15.75 8.02 -1.72
CA SER A 202 14.81 8.91 -1.01
C SER A 202 15.42 10.27 -0.66
N PRO A 203 16.67 10.37 -0.13
CA PRO A 203 17.26 11.68 0.15
C PRO A 203 17.43 12.58 -1.07
N ARG A 204 17.84 12.00 -2.21
CA ARG A 204 17.99 12.76 -3.46
C ARG A 204 16.64 13.20 -3.98
N CYS A 205 15.68 12.30 -3.96
CA CYS A 205 14.35 12.51 -4.49
C CYS A 205 13.55 13.53 -3.67
N LEU A 206 13.53 13.43 -2.34
CA LEU A 206 12.87 14.39 -1.45
C LEU A 206 13.47 15.79 -1.57
N LYS A 207 14.80 15.89 -1.67
CA LYS A 207 15.50 17.16 -1.88
C LYS A 207 15.13 17.83 -3.21
N GLN A 208 14.83 17.03 -4.23
CA GLN A 208 14.41 17.51 -5.56
C GLN A 208 12.90 17.79 -5.65
N GLY A 209 12.11 17.36 -4.65
CA GLY A 209 10.66 17.47 -4.68
C GLY A 209 10.00 16.53 -5.69
N HIS A 210 10.60 15.36 -5.96
CA HIS A 210 10.10 14.39 -6.94
C HIS A 210 9.36 13.18 -6.33
N CYS A 211 9.28 13.10 -5.00
CA CYS A 211 8.58 12.05 -4.27
C CYS A 211 8.03 12.60 -2.96
N VAL A 212 7.19 11.79 -2.34
CA VAL A 212 6.60 12.03 -1.03
C VAL A 212 6.96 10.87 -0.09
N PRO A 213 7.23 11.12 1.20
CA PRO A 213 7.39 10.04 2.17
C PRO A 213 6.19 9.09 2.20
N ILE A 214 6.47 7.78 2.33
CA ILE A 214 5.44 6.78 2.61
C ILE A 214 5.00 6.92 4.07
N GLY A 215 3.70 6.87 4.31
CA GLY A 215 3.14 7.06 5.63
C GLY A 215 1.70 7.59 5.62
N GLY A 216 1.23 7.96 6.80
CA GLY A 216 -0.15 8.39 7.03
C GLY A 216 -0.34 8.82 8.47
N ASN A 217 -1.46 8.39 9.05
CA ASN A 217 -1.82 8.68 10.43
C ASN A 217 -2.19 7.38 11.14
N SER A 218 -1.42 7.03 12.16
CA SER A 218 -1.85 6.02 13.12
C SER A 218 -3.09 6.51 13.87
N VAL A 219 -3.92 5.58 14.33
CA VAL A 219 -5.14 5.88 15.08
C VAL A 219 -5.07 5.15 16.40
N TRP A 220 -5.35 5.83 17.51
CA TRP A 220 -5.35 5.18 18.81
C TRP A 220 -6.46 5.74 19.70
N ALA A 221 -6.91 4.93 20.65
CA ALA A 221 -7.90 5.32 21.62
C ALA A 221 -7.57 4.83 23.02
N ARG A 222 -8.20 5.45 24.02
CA ARG A 222 -7.99 5.12 25.43
C ARG A 222 -9.29 4.99 26.21
N ALA A 223 -9.41 3.92 26.99
CA ALA A 223 -10.40 3.82 28.04
C ALA A 223 -9.83 4.47 29.31
N LYS A 224 -10.03 5.79 29.45
CA LYS A 224 -9.50 6.57 30.57
C LYS A 224 -9.99 5.98 31.90
N ASN A 225 -9.05 5.53 32.70
CA ASN A 225 -9.24 5.13 34.08
C ASN A 225 -8.25 5.98 34.91
N PRO A 226 -8.57 6.41 36.16
CA PRO A 226 -7.59 7.03 37.08
C PRO A 226 -6.33 6.18 37.42
N ALA A 227 -6.07 5.13 36.64
CA ALA A 227 -5.02 4.14 36.78
C ALA A 227 -3.60 4.74 36.74
N LYS A 228 -2.67 4.05 37.41
CA LYS A 228 -1.23 4.37 37.41
C LYS A 228 -0.44 3.67 36.30
N ARG A 229 -1.03 2.68 35.63
CA ARG A 229 -0.38 1.78 34.66
C ARG A 229 -1.16 1.76 33.35
N VAL A 230 -0.47 1.57 32.24
CA VAL A 230 -1.02 1.53 30.89
C VAL A 230 -0.74 0.17 30.26
N THR A 231 -1.78 -0.44 29.69
CA THR A 231 -1.63 -1.59 28.79
C THR A 231 -1.99 -1.16 27.38
N VAL A 232 -1.08 -1.38 26.44
CA VAL A 232 -1.28 -1.07 25.02
C VAL A 232 -1.64 -2.36 24.29
N VAL A 233 -2.77 -2.37 23.60
CA VAL A 233 -3.11 -3.38 22.58
C VAL A 233 -2.89 -2.74 21.23
N ALA A 234 -2.08 -3.34 20.36
CA ALA A 234 -1.72 -2.72 19.08
C ALA A 234 -1.80 -3.65 17.89
N THR A 235 -2.14 -3.12 16.71
CA THR A 235 -2.08 -3.82 15.41
C THR A 235 -1.60 -2.87 14.32
N ALA A 236 -1.09 -3.43 13.21
CA ALA A 236 -0.82 -2.66 11.99
C ALA A 236 -2.12 -2.31 11.25
N LEU A 237 -2.17 -1.13 10.63
CA LEU A 237 -3.23 -0.68 9.70
C LEU A 237 -2.95 -1.06 8.26
N ASP A 238 -1.67 -1.14 7.92
CA ASP A 238 -1.18 -1.40 6.58
C ASP A 238 -0.61 -2.80 6.43
N ALA A 239 -0.51 -3.18 5.16
CA ALA A 239 0.26 -4.30 4.69
C ALA A 239 1.17 -3.85 3.53
N THR A 240 1.89 -4.81 2.97
CA THR A 240 2.68 -4.64 1.75
C THR A 240 2.45 -5.84 0.84
N GLY A 241 2.73 -5.68 -0.45
CA GLY A 241 2.52 -6.71 -1.46
C GLY A 241 3.30 -6.46 -2.74
N GLU A 242 3.10 -7.33 -3.72
CA GLU A 242 3.81 -7.32 -5.02
C GLU A 242 3.27 -6.29 -6.03
N VAL A 243 2.06 -5.77 -5.81
CA VAL A 243 1.39 -4.82 -6.72
C VAL A 243 0.84 -3.62 -5.96
N TYR A 244 0.77 -2.50 -6.65
CA TYR A 244 0.17 -1.25 -6.22
C TYR A 244 -1.36 -1.29 -6.38
N ASP A 245 -2.08 -0.68 -5.44
CA ASP A 245 -3.56 -0.59 -5.43
C ASP A 245 -4.23 -1.98 -5.53
N GLY A 246 -3.80 -2.89 -4.66
CA GLY A 246 -4.15 -4.32 -4.69
C GLY A 246 -3.56 -5.10 -3.51
N VAL A 247 -3.05 -4.41 -2.49
CA VAL A 247 -2.47 -4.97 -1.28
C VAL A 247 -3.61 -5.38 -0.35
N THR A 248 -4.24 -6.51 -0.66
CA THR A 248 -5.36 -7.03 0.12
C THR A 248 -4.89 -7.66 1.41
N ASP A 249 -3.83 -8.49 1.38
CA ASP A 249 -3.29 -9.25 2.52
C ASP A 249 -4.42 -9.80 3.43
N ALA A 250 -5.37 -10.51 2.80
CA ALA A 250 -6.65 -10.84 3.41
C ALA A 250 -6.51 -11.66 4.70
N LEU A 251 -5.64 -12.66 4.69
CA LEU A 251 -5.40 -13.55 5.84
C LEU A 251 -4.55 -12.89 6.93
N GLY A 252 -3.63 -12.00 6.56
CA GLY A 252 -2.78 -11.26 7.48
C GLY A 252 -3.50 -10.04 8.06
N ALA A 253 -3.27 -8.87 7.46
CA ALA A 253 -3.83 -7.61 7.91
C ALA A 253 -5.36 -7.57 7.87
N GLY A 254 -6.02 -8.21 6.89
CA GLY A 254 -7.49 -8.22 6.78
C GLY A 254 -8.20 -8.83 8.00
N VAL A 255 -7.89 -10.09 8.30
CA VAL A 255 -8.42 -10.78 9.49
C VAL A 255 -7.98 -10.09 10.78
N THR A 256 -6.70 -9.72 10.89
CA THR A 256 -6.17 -9.11 12.12
C THR A 256 -6.84 -7.78 12.45
N LEU A 257 -7.10 -6.93 11.44
CA LEU A 257 -7.84 -5.68 11.62
C LEU A 257 -9.28 -5.92 12.04
N ALA A 258 -9.98 -6.85 11.37
CA ALA A 258 -11.37 -7.18 11.70
C ALA A 258 -11.51 -7.69 13.14
N VAL A 259 -10.62 -8.60 13.54
CA VAL A 259 -10.56 -9.14 14.91
C VAL A 259 -10.20 -8.04 15.91
N THR A 260 -9.21 -7.19 15.63
CA THR A 260 -8.78 -6.15 16.56
C THR A 260 -9.85 -5.08 16.77
N LEU A 261 -10.57 -4.66 15.71
CA LEU A 261 -11.69 -3.73 15.85
C LEU A 261 -12.84 -4.34 16.66
N SER A 262 -13.17 -5.60 16.39
CA SER A 262 -14.21 -6.33 17.12
C SER A 262 -13.86 -6.51 18.60
N ALA A 263 -12.60 -6.87 18.88
CA ALA A 263 -12.07 -6.99 20.23
C ALA A 263 -12.04 -5.62 20.94
N ALA A 264 -11.60 -4.55 20.27
CA ALA A 264 -11.59 -3.20 20.84
C ALA A 264 -12.99 -2.75 21.25
N LYS A 265 -14.00 -3.01 20.42
CA LYS A 265 -15.41 -2.75 20.73
C LYS A 265 -15.87 -3.52 21.98
N ALA A 266 -15.61 -4.83 22.03
CA ALA A 266 -16.03 -5.67 23.17
C ALA A 266 -15.28 -5.31 24.46
N LEU A 267 -13.98 -5.01 24.37
CA LEU A 267 -13.16 -4.58 25.51
C LEU A 267 -13.60 -3.22 26.07
N ALA A 268 -14.08 -2.31 25.22
CA ALA A 268 -14.62 -1.02 25.67
C ALA A 268 -15.85 -1.20 26.58
N GLU A 269 -16.70 -2.19 26.31
CA GLU A 269 -17.91 -2.47 27.11
C GLU A 269 -17.56 -2.97 28.52
N VAL A 270 -16.45 -3.69 28.67
CA VAL A 270 -15.98 -4.21 29.97
C VAL A 270 -14.91 -3.33 30.63
N ALA A 271 -14.54 -2.19 30.03
CA ALA A 271 -13.41 -1.39 30.49
C ALA A 271 -13.55 -0.83 31.91
N THR A 272 -14.79 -0.67 32.39
CA THR A 272 -15.08 -0.25 33.77
C THR A 272 -14.66 -1.29 34.82
N ARG A 273 -14.42 -2.55 34.41
CA ARG A 273 -13.94 -3.63 35.29
C ARG A 273 -12.42 -3.62 35.46
N PHE A 274 -11.68 -2.81 34.71
CA PHE A 274 -10.23 -2.74 34.84
C PHE A 274 -9.87 -2.03 36.15
N PRO A 275 -9.24 -2.71 37.12
CA PRO A 275 -9.12 -2.16 38.48
C PRO A 275 -8.07 -1.04 38.57
N ASP A 276 -6.91 -1.21 37.93
CA ASP A 276 -5.74 -0.31 38.06
C ASP A 276 -4.94 -0.13 36.76
N THR A 277 -5.56 -0.36 35.59
CA THR A 277 -4.92 -0.19 34.27
C THR A 277 -5.78 0.66 33.35
N GLU A 278 -5.13 1.59 32.65
CA GLU A 278 -5.69 2.23 31.48
C GLU A 278 -5.46 1.31 30.27
N LEU A 279 -6.50 1.08 29.46
CA LEU A 279 -6.38 0.39 28.18
C LEU A 279 -6.18 1.43 27.08
N VAL A 280 -5.08 1.28 26.34
CA VAL A 280 -4.83 1.97 25.08
C VAL A 280 -4.94 0.97 23.95
N VAL A 281 -5.76 1.25 22.93
CA VAL A 281 -5.83 0.46 21.70
C VAL A 281 -5.24 1.30 20.57
N ALA A 282 -4.25 0.78 19.85
CA ALA A 282 -3.53 1.49 18.82
C ALA A 282 -3.48 0.73 17.50
N PHE A 283 -3.72 1.44 16.42
CA PHE A 283 -3.70 0.98 15.05
C PHE A 283 -2.61 1.78 14.33
N PHE A 284 -1.44 1.17 14.15
CA PHE A 284 -0.26 1.86 13.63
C PHE A 284 -0.20 1.79 12.10
N GLN A 285 -0.01 2.94 11.48
CA GLN A 285 0.12 3.08 10.03
C GLN A 285 1.59 3.04 9.60
N GLY A 286 1.87 2.51 8.41
CA GLY A 286 3.23 2.42 7.86
C GLY A 286 4.12 1.39 8.59
N GLU A 287 3.54 0.35 9.19
CA GLU A 287 4.29 -0.71 9.84
C GLU A 287 5.09 -1.55 8.84
N ALA A 288 4.52 -1.83 7.66
CA ALA A 288 5.20 -2.53 6.59
C ALA A 288 6.33 -1.69 5.96
N TRP A 289 6.32 -0.38 6.19
CA TRP A 289 7.24 0.59 5.58
C TRP A 289 8.29 1.10 6.56
N GLY A 290 8.89 0.19 7.32
CA GLY A 290 9.96 0.51 8.28
C GLY A 290 9.44 0.95 9.64
N ARG A 291 8.25 0.47 10.03
CA ARG A 291 7.62 0.72 11.33
C ARG A 291 7.45 2.20 11.63
N VAL A 292 7.08 2.99 10.62
CA VAL A 292 7.11 4.45 10.75
C VAL A 292 6.04 4.97 11.71
N GLY A 293 4.91 4.27 11.88
CA GLY A 293 3.88 4.63 12.86
C GLY A 293 4.35 4.38 14.29
N SER A 294 4.66 3.12 14.62
CA SER A 294 5.03 2.71 15.96
C SER A 294 6.34 3.36 16.42
N ARG A 295 7.36 3.45 15.55
CA ARG A 295 8.63 4.12 15.88
C ARG A 295 8.44 5.60 16.13
N ARG A 296 7.61 6.29 15.33
CA ARG A 296 7.30 7.71 15.53
C ARG A 296 6.55 7.94 16.84
N PHE A 297 5.58 7.09 17.14
CA PHE A 297 4.82 7.16 18.39
C PHE A 297 5.74 7.04 19.61
N VAL A 298 6.57 5.99 19.68
CA VAL A 298 7.48 5.81 20.83
C VAL A 298 8.59 6.86 20.91
N ASP A 299 9.05 7.41 19.78
CA ASP A 299 10.02 8.51 19.74
C ASP A 299 9.43 9.81 20.31
N GLU A 300 8.18 10.11 19.95
CA GLU A 300 7.48 11.29 20.44
C GLU A 300 7.06 11.15 21.92
N LEU A 301 6.73 9.95 22.40
CA LEU A 301 6.54 9.71 23.84
C LEU A 301 7.80 10.02 24.69
N ARG A 302 9.00 9.88 24.12
CA ARG A 302 10.26 10.18 24.83
C ARG A 302 10.63 11.64 24.84
N SER A 303 10.41 12.32 23.72
CA SER A 303 11.14 13.57 23.44
C SER A 303 10.29 14.69 22.83
N PHE A 304 9.00 14.46 22.60
CA PHE A 304 8.15 15.49 22.01
C PHE A 304 8.05 16.71 22.92
N ARG A 305 8.26 17.90 22.32
CA ARG A 305 8.06 19.18 22.99
C ARG A 305 7.24 20.10 22.11
N CYS A 306 6.09 20.52 22.62
CA CYS A 306 5.31 21.56 21.98
C CYS A 306 5.95 22.94 22.20
N VAL A 307 6.41 23.58 21.13
CA VAL A 307 7.00 24.92 21.16
C VAL A 307 5.93 26.00 21.22
N ASN A 308 4.82 25.81 20.51
CA ASN A 308 3.71 26.75 20.48
C ASN A 308 2.37 26.06 20.78
N PRO A 309 1.99 25.89 22.07
CA PRO A 309 0.74 25.26 22.45
C PRO A 309 -0.46 26.17 22.17
N VAL A 310 -1.56 25.59 21.71
CA VAL A 310 -2.84 26.28 21.51
C VAL A 310 -3.89 25.60 22.37
N ASN A 311 -4.45 26.36 23.31
CA ASN A 311 -5.50 25.88 24.21
C ASN A 311 -6.78 25.54 23.44
N ALA A 312 -7.57 24.60 23.96
CA ALA A 312 -8.81 24.14 23.33
C ALA A 312 -9.80 25.28 23.01
N SER A 313 -9.88 26.33 23.84
CA SER A 313 -10.77 27.48 23.63
C SER A 313 -10.41 28.35 22.42
N SER A 314 -9.12 28.38 22.04
CA SER A 314 -8.60 29.14 20.91
C SER A 314 -8.23 28.24 19.73
N SER A 315 -8.35 26.94 19.89
CA SER A 315 -8.01 25.98 18.87
C SER A 315 -9.05 26.03 17.74
N PRO A 316 -8.61 25.98 16.47
CA PRO A 316 -9.54 25.76 15.37
C PRO A 316 -10.16 24.36 15.42
N PHE A 317 -9.55 23.44 16.17
CA PHE A 317 -10.01 22.06 16.38
C PHE A 317 -10.72 21.92 17.73
N ASN A 318 -11.52 20.88 17.92
CA ASN A 318 -12.30 20.71 19.17
C ASN A 318 -11.45 20.22 20.37
N GLY A 319 -10.17 20.56 20.42
CA GLY A 319 -9.23 20.13 21.47
C GLY A 319 -7.94 20.96 21.45
N ALA A 320 -7.12 20.79 22.48
CA ALA A 320 -5.80 21.43 22.52
C ALA A 320 -4.88 20.84 21.45
N ILE A 321 -4.16 21.71 20.75
CA ILE A 321 -3.23 21.33 19.68
C ILE A 321 -1.84 21.90 19.95
N CYS A 322 -0.83 21.34 19.31
CA CYS A 322 0.44 22.04 19.14
C CYS A 322 0.46 22.71 17.78
N ALA A 323 0.85 23.98 17.69
CA ALA A 323 1.04 24.65 16.40
C ALA A 323 2.46 24.52 15.85
N SER A 324 3.45 24.15 16.68
CA SER A 324 4.84 23.95 16.27
C SER A 324 5.58 22.97 17.20
N PRO A 325 6.01 21.80 16.71
CA PRO A 325 5.53 21.18 15.46
C PRO A 325 4.03 20.90 15.54
N LEU A 326 3.32 20.96 14.41
CA LEU A 326 1.87 20.78 14.39
C LEU A 326 1.48 19.37 14.88
N LYS A 327 0.59 19.31 15.87
CA LYS A 327 -0.07 18.08 16.34
C LYS A 327 -1.54 18.37 16.61
N LEU A 328 -2.44 17.58 16.01
CA LEU A 328 -3.89 17.75 16.15
C LEU A 328 -4.44 17.36 17.53
N SER A 329 -3.64 16.66 18.33
CA SER A 329 -3.94 16.35 19.72
C SER A 329 -2.65 16.26 20.51
N LEU A 330 -2.70 16.69 21.78
CA LEU A 330 -1.63 16.53 22.76
C LEU A 330 -1.88 15.35 23.71
N ALA A 331 -2.95 14.56 23.51
CA ALA A 331 -3.33 13.49 24.44
C ALA A 331 -2.24 12.41 24.61
N PHE A 332 -1.41 12.18 23.60
CA PHE A 332 -0.31 11.20 23.68
C PHE A 332 0.77 11.63 24.69
N THR A 333 0.90 12.94 24.95
CA THR A 333 1.87 13.48 25.93
C THR A 333 1.49 13.18 27.38
N GLU A 334 0.26 12.73 27.62
CA GLU A 334 -0.19 12.23 28.93
C GLU A 334 0.30 10.79 29.18
N LEU A 335 0.75 10.08 28.14
CA LEU A 335 1.36 8.76 28.25
C LEU A 335 2.86 8.92 28.49
N SER A 336 3.44 8.01 29.27
CA SER A 336 4.89 7.89 29.43
C SER A 336 5.31 6.45 29.22
N LEU A 337 6.48 6.22 28.64
CA LEU A 337 7.00 4.86 28.45
C LEU A 337 7.14 4.10 29.76
N ASP A 338 7.51 4.78 30.85
CA ASP A 338 7.66 4.18 32.17
C ASP A 338 6.31 3.74 32.78
N ALA A 339 5.21 4.37 32.38
CA ALA A 339 3.86 3.97 32.81
C ALA A 339 3.29 2.81 31.99
N ILE A 340 3.85 2.50 30.82
CA ILE A 340 3.42 1.36 30.01
C ILE A 340 3.94 0.07 30.64
N GLU A 341 3.04 -0.64 31.32
CA GLU A 341 3.33 -1.90 32.00
C GLU A 341 3.42 -3.06 31.01
N ARG A 342 2.59 -3.04 29.95
CA ARG A 342 2.49 -4.12 28.99
C ARG A 342 2.11 -3.62 27.60
N VAL A 343 2.66 -4.28 26.58
CA VAL A 343 2.23 -4.13 25.18
C VAL A 343 1.87 -5.51 24.65
N ILE A 344 0.65 -5.66 24.13
CA ILE A 344 0.16 -6.86 23.44
C ILE A 344 -0.09 -6.46 21.98
N VAL A 345 0.76 -6.93 21.09
CA VAL A 345 0.61 -6.71 19.65
C VAL A 345 -0.19 -7.88 19.07
N LEU A 346 -1.17 -7.57 18.23
CA LEU A 346 -1.93 -8.54 17.45
C LEU A 346 -1.36 -8.55 16.03
N ASP A 347 -0.89 -9.71 15.57
CA ASP A 347 -0.16 -9.83 14.31
C ASP A 347 -0.50 -11.14 13.61
N HIS A 348 -1.07 -11.08 12.40
CA HIS A 348 -1.48 -12.24 11.59
C HIS A 348 -2.25 -13.29 12.40
N LEU A 349 -3.43 -12.91 12.89
CA LEU A 349 -4.23 -13.76 13.79
C LEU A 349 -4.89 -14.95 13.11
N PHE A 350 -5.01 -14.96 11.78
CA PHE A 350 -5.57 -16.11 11.08
C PHE A 350 -4.66 -17.33 11.28
N SER A 351 -5.23 -18.45 11.70
CA SER A 351 -4.51 -19.69 12.00
C SER A 351 -5.18 -20.86 11.28
N PHE A 352 -4.42 -21.60 10.48
CA PHE A 352 -4.89 -22.85 9.89
C PHE A 352 -4.88 -24.02 10.89
N SER A 353 -4.09 -23.92 11.97
CA SER A 353 -3.99 -24.96 13.00
C SER A 353 -5.01 -24.83 14.12
N ASN A 354 -5.79 -23.73 14.15
CA ASN A 354 -6.66 -23.36 15.28
C ASN A 354 -5.88 -23.27 16.60
N GLU A 355 -4.67 -22.71 16.55
CA GLU A 355 -3.86 -22.39 17.72
C GLU A 355 -3.32 -20.97 17.58
N LEU A 356 -3.14 -20.30 18.71
CA LEU A 356 -2.49 -18.99 18.78
C LEU A 356 -1.21 -19.07 19.61
N PHE A 357 -0.23 -18.26 19.24
CA PHE A 357 1.09 -18.25 19.84
C PHE A 357 1.43 -16.87 20.39
N LEU A 358 2.00 -16.86 21.59
CA LEU A 358 2.50 -15.67 22.26
C LEU A 358 4.02 -15.62 22.15
N HIS A 359 4.52 -14.61 21.45
CA HIS A 359 5.93 -14.32 21.23
C HIS A 359 6.41 -13.23 22.18
N ALA A 360 7.59 -13.42 22.78
CA ALA A 360 8.19 -12.42 23.67
C ALA A 360 9.72 -12.58 23.75
N GLU A 361 10.42 -11.52 24.14
CA GLU A 361 11.86 -11.58 24.44
C GLU A 361 12.08 -12.18 25.84
N GLY A 362 12.24 -13.50 25.89
CA GLY A 362 12.51 -14.26 27.12
C GLY A 362 11.26 -14.77 27.84
N ASP A 363 11.47 -15.37 29.01
CA ASP A 363 10.41 -16.07 29.76
C ASP A 363 9.41 -15.07 30.36
N VAL A 364 8.28 -14.89 29.66
CA VAL A 364 7.14 -14.11 30.14
C VAL A 364 6.06 -15.08 30.61
N PRO A 365 5.50 -14.92 31.83
CA PRO A 365 4.47 -15.82 32.32
C PRO A 365 3.20 -15.69 31.48
N LEU A 366 2.77 -16.79 30.88
CA LEU A 366 1.49 -16.88 30.19
C LEU A 366 0.37 -16.93 31.24
N PRO A 367 -0.59 -15.99 31.24
CA PRO A 367 -1.77 -16.10 32.08
C PRO A 367 -2.56 -17.35 31.67
N SER A 368 -2.93 -18.19 32.64
CA SER A 368 -3.80 -19.34 32.39
C SER A 368 -5.22 -18.82 32.14
N VAL A 369 -5.61 -18.76 30.87
CA VAL A 369 -6.97 -18.37 30.43
C VAL A 369 -7.54 -19.54 29.64
N ASP A 370 -8.75 -19.96 30.00
CA ASP A 370 -9.49 -20.98 29.25
C ASP A 370 -10.20 -20.30 28.08
N THR A 371 -9.64 -20.45 26.87
CA THR A 371 -10.14 -19.86 25.64
C THR A 371 -10.54 -20.94 24.64
N LEU A 372 -11.46 -20.62 23.72
CA LEU A 372 -11.92 -21.58 22.68
C LEU A 372 -10.76 -22.04 21.80
N ILE A 373 -9.91 -21.09 21.40
CA ILE A 373 -8.65 -21.34 20.69
C ILE A 373 -7.53 -21.35 21.72
N PRO A 374 -6.75 -22.44 21.83
CA PRO A 374 -5.65 -22.51 22.79
C PRO A 374 -4.58 -21.47 22.46
N ILE A 375 -4.14 -20.74 23.48
CA ILE A 375 -3.02 -19.80 23.40
C ILE A 375 -1.83 -20.43 24.10
N GLN A 376 -0.72 -20.56 23.37
CA GLN A 376 0.50 -21.19 23.86
C GLN A 376 1.68 -20.22 23.76
N MET A 377 2.74 -20.46 24.53
CA MET A 377 4.00 -19.76 24.29
C MET A 377 4.60 -20.25 22.99
N SER A 378 5.11 -19.32 22.18
CA SER A 378 5.87 -19.65 20.97
C SER A 378 7.06 -20.55 21.29
N SER A 379 7.35 -21.52 20.42
CA SER A 379 8.59 -22.28 20.48
C SER A 379 9.82 -21.39 20.19
N ILE A 380 9.58 -20.25 19.55
CA ILE A 380 10.55 -19.23 19.22
C ILE A 380 10.37 -18.06 20.18
N MET A 381 11.19 -18.04 21.23
CA MET A 381 11.22 -17.00 22.27
C MET A 381 11.84 -15.69 21.76
N LYS A 382 11.34 -15.17 20.64
CA LYS A 382 11.76 -13.93 19.97
C LYS A 382 10.55 -13.16 19.50
N LEU A 383 10.61 -11.84 19.54
CA LEU A 383 9.59 -11.00 18.92
C LEU A 383 9.70 -11.05 17.39
N PRO A 384 8.59 -11.28 16.67
CA PRO A 384 8.55 -11.14 15.22
C PRO A 384 8.72 -9.66 14.79
N PRO A 385 9.12 -9.41 13.54
CA PRO A 385 9.29 -8.07 12.99
C PRO A 385 7.99 -7.28 13.04
N GLY A 386 8.00 -6.08 13.62
CA GLY A 386 6.79 -5.27 13.73
C GLY A 386 6.75 -4.35 14.94
N ILE A 387 5.53 -3.93 15.32
CA ILE A 387 5.26 -2.97 16.41
C ILE A 387 5.96 -3.38 17.72
N GLY A 388 6.02 -4.69 18.00
CA GLY A 388 6.65 -5.23 19.20
C GLY A 388 8.12 -4.82 19.33
N GLU A 389 8.88 -4.86 18.23
CA GLU A 389 10.28 -4.41 18.23
C GLU A 389 10.40 -2.92 18.59
N SER A 390 9.51 -2.07 18.08
CA SER A 390 9.53 -0.62 18.34
C SER A 390 9.36 -0.31 19.83
N PHE A 391 8.40 -0.96 20.51
CA PHE A 391 8.18 -0.77 21.94
C PHE A 391 9.26 -1.44 22.80
N PHE A 392 9.71 -2.64 22.43
CA PHE A 392 10.74 -3.35 23.18
C PHE A 392 12.09 -2.61 23.15
N MET A 393 12.50 -2.15 21.96
CA MET A 393 13.69 -1.30 21.81
C MET A 393 13.54 0.06 22.48
N ALA A 394 12.30 0.50 22.75
CA ALA A 394 12.02 1.69 23.55
C ALA A 394 12.17 1.50 25.06
N GLY A 395 12.37 0.27 25.52
CA GLY A 395 12.56 -0.05 26.93
C GLY A 395 11.34 -0.71 27.58
N VAL A 396 10.22 -0.88 26.87
CA VAL A 396 9.04 -1.58 27.39
C VAL A 396 9.31 -3.09 27.30
N ARG A 397 9.77 -3.70 28.40
CA ARG A 397 10.24 -5.10 28.37
C ARG A 397 9.12 -6.14 28.29
N ASN A 398 7.97 -5.84 28.87
CA ASN A 398 6.79 -6.71 28.83
C ASN A 398 6.01 -6.46 27.53
N THR A 399 6.67 -6.69 26.41
CA THR A 399 6.10 -6.62 25.07
C THR A 399 5.93 -8.02 24.53
N GLN A 400 4.73 -8.31 24.06
CA GLN A 400 4.31 -9.62 23.59
C GLN A 400 3.61 -9.45 22.24
N VAL A 401 3.74 -10.43 21.35
CA VAL A 401 3.00 -10.50 20.08
C VAL A 401 2.15 -11.76 20.10
N LEU A 402 0.85 -11.63 19.91
CA LEU A 402 -0.10 -12.73 19.75
C LEU A 402 -0.37 -12.94 18.26
N SER A 403 -0.14 -14.14 17.77
CA SER A 403 -0.24 -14.48 16.35
C SER A 403 -0.86 -15.85 16.08
N GLY A 404 -1.28 -16.08 14.85
CA GLY A 404 -1.74 -17.39 14.35
C GLY A 404 -0.61 -18.32 13.91
N TYR A 405 0.65 -17.88 13.98
CA TYR A 405 1.84 -18.64 13.61
C TYR A 405 2.81 -18.83 14.79
N ASP A 406 3.54 -19.94 14.78
CA ASP A 406 4.63 -20.23 15.73
C ASP A 406 5.98 -19.82 15.14
N ALA A 407 6.76 -20.75 14.58
CA ALA A 407 8.13 -20.46 14.18
C ALA A 407 8.27 -19.67 12.87
N HIS A 408 7.29 -19.78 11.97
CA HIS A 408 7.35 -19.24 10.60
C HIS A 408 5.99 -18.72 10.16
N TYR A 409 6.00 -17.68 9.34
CA TYR A 409 4.82 -17.16 8.65
C TYR A 409 4.24 -18.17 7.66
N GLU A 410 2.95 -17.99 7.39
CA GLU A 410 2.20 -18.79 6.42
C GLU A 410 2.72 -18.61 4.98
N SER A 411 2.48 -19.62 4.15
CA SER A 411 3.04 -19.68 2.78
C SER A 411 2.51 -18.61 1.83
N LEU A 412 1.49 -17.85 2.22
CA LEU A 412 0.86 -16.77 1.46
C LEU A 412 1.10 -15.38 2.10
N TYR A 413 2.08 -15.26 2.98
CA TYR A 413 2.37 -14.00 3.67
C TYR A 413 2.65 -12.85 2.71
N GLY A 414 1.92 -11.74 2.85
CA GLY A 414 2.12 -10.51 2.10
C GLY A 414 1.78 -10.59 0.61
N THR A 415 1.03 -11.60 0.17
CA THR A 415 0.59 -11.68 -1.24
C THR A 415 -0.79 -11.06 -1.45
N SER A 416 -0.97 -10.38 -2.59
CA SER A 416 -2.28 -9.91 -3.05
C SER A 416 -3.25 -11.04 -3.44
N PHE A 417 -2.76 -12.27 -3.61
CA PHE A 417 -3.58 -13.42 -3.99
C PHE A 417 -4.24 -14.15 -2.81
N ALA A 418 -3.90 -13.79 -1.56
CA ALA A 418 -4.53 -14.38 -0.39
C ALA A 418 -6.01 -14.00 -0.34
N SER A 419 -6.88 -14.98 -0.09
CA SER A 419 -8.33 -14.77 0.04
C SER A 419 -8.88 -15.57 1.21
N LEU A 420 -9.76 -14.97 2.00
CA LEU A 420 -10.51 -15.66 3.05
C LEU A 420 -11.82 -16.22 2.48
N GLY A 421 -12.06 -17.52 2.64
CA GLY A 421 -13.35 -18.14 2.28
C GLY A 421 -14.43 -17.90 3.34
N GLU A 422 -15.69 -17.75 2.93
CA GLU A 422 -16.83 -17.54 3.85
C GLU A 422 -16.98 -18.69 4.88
N GLU A 423 -16.55 -19.90 4.51
CA GLU A 423 -16.51 -21.05 5.40
C GLU A 423 -15.62 -20.86 6.63
N SER A 424 -14.66 -19.93 6.58
CA SER A 424 -13.72 -19.65 7.67
C SER A 424 -14.27 -18.63 8.68
N ILE A 425 -15.42 -18.00 8.43
CA ILE A 425 -15.99 -16.94 9.29
C ILE A 425 -16.15 -17.43 10.74
N GLN A 426 -16.67 -18.64 10.95
CA GLN A 426 -16.83 -19.18 12.31
C GLN A 426 -15.48 -19.41 13.01
N SER A 427 -14.46 -19.87 12.27
CA SER A 427 -13.11 -20.04 12.82
C SER A 427 -12.53 -18.70 13.28
N VAL A 428 -12.76 -17.63 12.49
CA VAL A 428 -12.31 -16.28 12.84
C VAL A 428 -13.11 -15.70 14.01
N GLN A 429 -14.40 -16.03 14.14
CA GLN A 429 -15.20 -15.70 15.33
C GLN A 429 -14.61 -16.32 16.60
N ASP A 430 -14.27 -17.61 16.55
CA ASP A 430 -13.68 -18.31 17.70
C ASP A 430 -12.31 -17.71 18.09
N ILE A 431 -11.50 -17.31 17.10
CA ILE A 431 -10.26 -16.56 17.30
C ILE A 431 -10.55 -15.22 17.98
N ALA A 432 -11.52 -14.45 17.50
CA ALA A 432 -11.85 -13.13 18.04
C ALA A 432 -12.34 -13.18 19.49
N ASP A 433 -13.17 -14.16 19.82
CA ASP A 433 -13.65 -14.43 21.19
C ASP A 433 -12.49 -14.82 22.11
N SER A 434 -11.57 -15.65 21.62
CA SER A 434 -10.39 -16.10 22.37
C SER A 434 -9.40 -14.95 22.63
N VAL A 435 -9.11 -14.14 21.61
CA VAL A 435 -8.25 -12.95 21.72
C VAL A 435 -8.85 -11.95 22.71
N SER A 436 -10.15 -11.67 22.60
CA SER A 436 -10.85 -10.72 23.49
C SER A 436 -10.86 -11.21 24.93
N SER A 437 -11.16 -12.50 25.15
CA SER A 437 -11.17 -13.12 26.48
C SER A 437 -9.78 -13.16 27.10
N PHE A 438 -8.74 -13.45 26.31
CA PHE A 438 -7.35 -13.40 26.76
C PHE A 438 -6.97 -12.01 27.24
N ILE A 439 -7.17 -10.98 26.40
CA ILE A 439 -6.83 -9.60 26.72
C ILE A 439 -7.62 -9.12 27.96
N ALA A 440 -8.92 -9.39 28.01
CA ALA A 440 -9.75 -9.02 29.16
C ALA A 440 -9.26 -9.69 30.45
N SER A 441 -8.93 -10.99 30.38
CA SER A 441 -8.42 -11.72 31.54
C SER A 441 -7.08 -11.18 32.02
N VAL A 442 -6.20 -10.80 31.09
CA VAL A 442 -4.91 -10.16 31.37
C VAL A 442 -5.10 -8.79 32.03
N LEU A 443 -6.07 -7.99 31.59
CA LEU A 443 -6.35 -6.65 32.12
C LEU A 443 -7.05 -6.66 33.48
N ILE A 444 -7.96 -7.61 33.69
CA ILE A 444 -8.75 -7.72 34.93
C ILE A 444 -7.96 -8.49 36.00
N GLY A 445 -7.11 -9.44 35.60
CA GLY A 445 -6.36 -10.32 36.51
C GLY A 445 -7.13 -11.56 36.96
N GLU A 446 -8.26 -11.87 36.31
CA GLU A 446 -9.07 -13.07 36.52
C GLU A 446 -9.62 -13.60 35.19
N SER A 447 -9.92 -14.89 35.10
CA SER A 447 -10.50 -15.48 33.89
C SER A 447 -11.83 -14.81 33.54
N THR A 448 -11.87 -14.15 32.39
CA THR A 448 -13.02 -13.39 31.90
C THR A 448 -13.31 -13.73 30.46
N ASN A 449 -14.52 -14.23 30.20
CA ASN A 449 -14.99 -14.53 28.86
C ASN A 449 -15.62 -13.27 28.26
N VAL A 450 -15.13 -12.88 27.08
CA VAL A 450 -15.62 -11.76 26.29
C VAL A 450 -15.93 -12.26 24.90
N THR A 451 -17.17 -12.08 24.47
CA THR A 451 -17.64 -12.46 23.13
C THR A 451 -17.74 -11.22 22.25
N VAL A 452 -17.26 -11.31 21.02
CA VAL A 452 -17.41 -10.25 20.02
C VAL A 452 -18.72 -10.41 19.25
N SER A 453 -19.24 -9.30 18.71
CA SER A 453 -20.45 -9.34 17.88
C SER A 453 -20.18 -10.02 16.54
N ALA A 454 -20.85 -11.15 16.29
CA ALA A 454 -20.73 -11.91 15.06
C ALA A 454 -21.16 -11.11 13.82
N GLU A 455 -22.23 -10.33 13.91
CA GLU A 455 -22.71 -9.48 12.81
C GLU A 455 -21.64 -8.42 12.45
N TYR A 456 -21.08 -7.76 13.47
CA TYR A 456 -20.06 -6.74 13.26
C TYR A 456 -18.76 -7.33 12.69
N LEU A 457 -18.31 -8.48 13.21
CA LEU A 457 -17.11 -9.15 12.71
C LEU A 457 -17.31 -9.62 11.26
N GLN A 458 -18.46 -10.21 10.95
CA GLN A 458 -18.78 -10.67 9.59
C GLN A 458 -18.76 -9.51 8.58
N ASP A 459 -19.39 -8.38 8.91
CA ASP A 459 -19.37 -7.18 8.06
C ASP A 459 -17.95 -6.64 7.84
N LEU A 460 -17.11 -6.67 8.88
CA LEU A 460 -15.69 -6.30 8.77
C LEU A 460 -14.93 -7.28 7.87
N LEU A 461 -15.15 -8.58 8.00
CA LEU A 461 -14.47 -9.60 7.19
C LEU A 461 -14.84 -9.50 5.72
N HIS A 462 -16.12 -9.27 5.41
CA HIS A 462 -16.56 -9.04 4.03
C HIS A 462 -15.82 -7.88 3.38
N CYS A 463 -15.69 -6.76 4.09
CA CYS A 463 -14.99 -5.59 3.59
C CYS A 463 -13.46 -5.75 3.52
N LEU A 464 -12.86 -6.33 4.56
CA LEU A 464 -11.41 -6.29 4.78
C LEU A 464 -10.67 -7.56 4.31
N ALA A 465 -11.36 -8.70 4.11
CA ALA A 465 -10.71 -9.99 3.83
C ALA A 465 -11.39 -10.89 2.79
N ILE A 466 -12.69 -10.71 2.49
CA ILE A 466 -13.43 -11.64 1.61
C ILE A 466 -13.70 -11.02 0.22
N ASP A 467 -14.62 -10.06 0.11
CA ASP A 467 -15.19 -9.64 -1.18
C ASP A 467 -15.40 -8.14 -1.35
N GLY A 468 -14.91 -7.31 -0.42
CA GLY A 468 -15.00 -5.85 -0.53
C GLY A 468 -16.40 -5.28 -0.35
N LYS A 469 -17.36 -6.04 0.21
CA LYS A 469 -18.66 -5.49 0.61
C LYS A 469 -18.48 -4.62 1.85
N CYS A 470 -18.38 -3.31 1.63
CA CYS A 470 -17.92 -2.33 2.62
C CYS A 470 -19.03 -1.42 3.14
N ALA A 471 -20.26 -1.92 3.21
CA ALA A 471 -21.41 -1.19 3.74
C ALA A 471 -21.14 -0.64 5.16
N ILE A 472 -20.41 -1.38 5.99
CA ILE A 472 -20.03 -0.93 7.34
C ILE A 472 -19.17 0.35 7.32
N ILE A 473 -18.22 0.45 6.40
CA ILE A 473 -17.37 1.64 6.23
C ILE A 473 -18.18 2.79 5.65
N GLU A 474 -18.98 2.51 4.62
CA GLU A 474 -19.85 3.51 3.99
C GLU A 474 -20.80 4.15 5.01
N GLN A 475 -21.44 3.33 5.86
CA GLN A 475 -22.32 3.78 6.93
C GLN A 475 -21.57 4.53 8.04
N SER A 476 -20.38 4.09 8.42
CA SER A 476 -19.57 4.73 9.46
C SER A 476 -19.08 6.11 9.03
N LEU A 477 -18.72 6.26 7.76
CA LEU A 477 -18.21 7.50 7.18
C LEU A 477 -19.30 8.41 6.57
N GLY A 478 -20.55 7.93 6.48
CA GLY A 478 -21.65 8.69 5.87
C GLY A 478 -21.53 8.84 4.35
N LEU A 479 -20.92 7.85 3.68
CA LEU A 479 -20.81 7.76 2.22
C LEU A 479 -22.11 7.23 1.62
N LYS A 480 -22.25 7.33 0.29
CA LYS A 480 -23.41 6.76 -0.39
C LYS A 480 -23.33 5.23 -0.37
N GLU A 481 -24.50 4.60 -0.29
CA GLU A 481 -24.61 3.15 -0.33
C GLU A 481 -23.97 2.58 -1.60
N ASN A 482 -23.14 1.56 -1.42
CA ASN A 482 -22.36 0.87 -2.44
C ASN A 482 -21.33 1.74 -3.19
N GLU A 483 -21.01 2.95 -2.70
CA GLU A 483 -20.01 3.81 -3.36
C GLU A 483 -18.62 3.18 -3.36
N ILE A 484 -18.17 2.67 -2.21
CA ILE A 484 -16.88 2.00 -2.06
C ILE A 484 -16.99 0.55 -2.56
N THR A 485 -18.08 -0.12 -2.22
CA THR A 485 -18.30 -1.53 -2.60
C THR A 485 -18.23 -1.72 -4.12
N ASN A 486 -18.82 -0.80 -4.90
CA ASN A 486 -18.78 -0.90 -6.36
C ASN A 486 -17.40 -0.60 -6.94
N SER A 487 -16.60 0.27 -6.30
CA SER A 487 -15.25 0.60 -6.79
C SER A 487 -14.24 -0.52 -6.55
N LEU A 488 -14.50 -1.40 -5.59
CA LEU A 488 -13.61 -2.49 -5.22
C LEU A 488 -13.73 -3.73 -6.12
N HIS A 489 -14.75 -3.79 -6.99
CA HIS A 489 -14.93 -4.87 -7.97
C HIS A 489 -14.85 -6.30 -7.38
N GLY A 490 -15.33 -6.48 -6.14
CA GLY A 490 -15.33 -7.78 -5.46
C GLY A 490 -14.00 -8.15 -4.78
N GLN A 491 -13.10 -7.19 -4.57
CA GLN A 491 -11.85 -7.38 -3.85
C GLN A 491 -11.88 -6.70 -2.48
N PRO A 492 -11.23 -7.25 -1.45
CA PRO A 492 -11.05 -6.56 -0.19
C PRO A 492 -10.37 -5.19 -0.34
N ILE A 493 -10.63 -4.28 0.60
CA ILE A 493 -9.96 -2.98 0.61
C ILE A 493 -8.44 -3.12 0.60
N ASP A 494 -7.80 -2.30 -0.22
CA ASP A 494 -6.35 -2.10 -0.26
C ASP A 494 -5.83 -1.52 1.06
N LYS A 495 -4.74 -2.11 1.55
CA LYS A 495 -4.10 -1.78 2.83
C LYS A 495 -2.73 -1.18 2.63
N TYR A 496 -2.46 -0.59 1.46
CA TYR A 496 -1.25 0.19 1.29
C TYR A 496 -1.30 1.43 2.19
N ALA A 497 -0.19 1.72 2.87
CA ALA A 497 -0.09 2.88 3.76
C ALA A 497 -0.35 4.22 3.04
N GLY A 498 -0.04 4.28 1.74
CA GLY A 498 -0.09 5.49 0.94
C GLY A 498 1.04 6.47 1.28
N THR A 499 0.95 7.68 0.74
CA THR A 499 1.92 8.75 1.00
C THR A 499 1.43 9.76 2.02
N TYR A 500 2.37 10.37 2.73
CA TYR A 500 2.12 11.46 3.66
C TYR A 500 2.23 12.82 2.94
N PHE A 501 1.41 13.01 1.90
CA PHE A 501 1.41 14.17 1.00
C PHE A 501 0.61 15.37 1.53
N GLU A 502 0.67 16.50 0.81
CA GLU A 502 -0.13 17.70 1.10
C GLU A 502 -1.64 17.36 1.07
N GLY A 503 -2.23 17.22 2.25
CA GLY A 503 -3.64 16.90 2.46
C GLY A 503 -3.85 15.77 3.46
N ARG A 504 -3.04 14.70 3.37
CA ARG A 504 -2.94 13.66 4.43
C ARG A 504 -2.08 14.10 5.61
N GLN A 505 -1.11 14.98 5.34
CA GLN A 505 -0.43 15.74 6.38
C GLN A 505 -1.32 16.90 6.88
N PRO A 506 -1.58 17.01 8.18
CA PRO A 506 -2.32 18.14 8.73
C PRO A 506 -1.55 19.45 8.53
N TYR A 507 -2.26 20.54 8.26
CA TYR A 507 -1.66 21.88 8.23
C TYR A 507 -2.63 22.96 8.73
N LEU A 508 -2.07 24.05 9.26
CA LEU A 508 -2.78 25.24 9.70
C LEU A 508 -2.97 26.22 8.54
N LEU A 509 -4.16 26.83 8.48
CA LEU A 509 -4.42 28.00 7.65
C LEU A 509 -4.26 29.27 8.49
N ILE A 510 -3.24 30.07 8.20
CA ILE A 510 -2.95 31.33 8.88
C ILE A 510 -3.51 32.48 8.05
N ASN A 511 -4.33 33.34 8.67
CA ASN A 511 -5.01 34.48 8.06
C ASN A 511 -5.72 34.14 6.73
N LYS A 512 -6.26 32.92 6.60
CA LYS A 512 -6.88 32.33 5.40
C LYS A 512 -6.01 32.32 4.13
N LYS A 513 -4.71 32.62 4.22
CA LYS A 513 -3.82 32.80 3.06
C LYS A 513 -2.65 31.85 3.05
N SER A 514 -1.94 31.73 4.17
CA SER A 514 -0.71 30.93 4.27
C SER A 514 -0.96 29.59 4.95
N LYS A 515 -0.32 28.53 4.46
CA LYS A 515 -0.34 27.20 5.06
C LYS A 515 0.91 27.00 5.92
N SER A 516 0.80 26.32 7.06
CA SER A 516 1.95 26.05 7.93
C SER A 516 1.79 24.76 8.71
N VAL A 517 2.89 24.02 8.85
CA VAL A 517 3.04 22.84 9.73
C VAL A 517 3.89 23.15 10.97
N ASN A 518 4.51 24.33 11.01
CA ASN A 518 5.30 24.86 12.12
C ASN A 518 5.01 26.36 12.27
N TYR A 519 4.05 26.70 13.13
CA TYR A 519 3.63 28.08 13.35
C TYR A 519 3.91 28.53 14.79
N THR A 520 4.73 29.59 14.93
CA THR A 520 5.13 30.17 16.23
C THR A 520 4.51 31.54 16.49
N GLY A 521 3.54 31.98 15.67
CA GLY A 521 2.86 33.25 15.86
C GLY A 521 1.64 33.16 16.78
N SER A 522 0.86 34.25 16.86
CA SER A 522 -0.34 34.33 17.70
C SER A 522 -1.41 33.31 17.27
N PRO A 523 -2.01 32.56 18.21
CA PRO A 523 -3.12 31.63 17.94
C PRO A 523 -4.32 32.28 17.26
N GLU A 524 -4.59 33.56 17.49
CA GLU A 524 -5.72 34.28 16.88
C GLU A 524 -5.63 34.39 15.36
N SER A 525 -4.42 34.29 14.80
CA SER A 525 -4.21 34.29 13.35
C SER A 525 -4.54 32.93 12.70
N ILE A 526 -4.73 31.87 13.49
CA ILE A 526 -5.08 30.54 13.00
C ILE A 526 -6.56 30.54 12.60
N SER A 527 -6.79 30.50 11.29
CA SER A 527 -8.13 30.55 10.70
C SER A 527 -8.77 29.17 10.55
N GLY A 528 -7.99 28.09 10.62
CA GLY A 528 -8.48 26.72 10.48
C GLY A 528 -7.36 25.68 10.42
N VAL A 529 -7.77 24.41 10.47
CA VAL A 529 -6.93 23.23 10.20
C VAL A 529 -7.50 22.55 8.96
N TYR A 530 -6.62 22.08 8.09
CA TYR A 530 -6.96 21.12 7.05
C TYR A 530 -6.30 19.78 7.36
N PHE A 531 -7.08 18.70 7.24
CA PHE A 531 -6.63 17.35 7.49
C PHE A 531 -7.61 16.38 6.82
N SER A 532 -7.08 15.46 6.01
CA SER A 532 -7.85 14.44 5.30
C SER A 532 -7.15 13.08 5.47
N PRO A 533 -7.46 12.31 6.52
CA PRO A 533 -6.96 10.93 6.66
C PRO A 533 -7.42 10.04 5.50
N SER A 534 -6.81 8.87 5.37
CA SER A 534 -7.29 7.85 4.42
C SER A 534 -8.66 7.28 4.84
N LEU A 535 -9.27 6.49 3.94
CA LEU A 535 -10.53 5.80 4.19
C LEU A 535 -10.45 4.92 5.45
N LEU A 536 -9.43 4.06 5.54
CA LEU A 536 -9.22 3.16 6.68
C LEU A 536 -8.88 3.93 7.96
N GLU A 537 -8.03 4.97 7.89
CA GLU A 537 -7.72 5.81 9.05
C GLU A 537 -8.96 6.48 9.62
N SER A 538 -9.81 7.03 8.74
CA SER A 538 -11.06 7.67 9.14
C SER A 538 -12.06 6.67 9.70
N PHE A 539 -12.16 5.48 9.10
CA PHE A 539 -13.06 4.42 9.55
C PHE A 539 -12.69 3.92 10.94
N VAL A 540 -11.42 3.57 11.14
CA VAL A 540 -10.90 3.09 12.43
C VAL A 540 -11.05 4.17 13.49
N HIS A 541 -10.80 5.44 13.16
CA HIS A 541 -11.04 6.55 14.09
C HIS A 541 -12.51 6.69 14.49
N ASN A 542 -13.44 6.54 13.55
CA ASN A 542 -14.87 6.58 13.85
C ASN A 542 -15.29 5.40 14.74
N GLU A 543 -14.88 4.17 14.42
CA GLU A 543 -15.23 2.98 15.21
C GLU A 543 -14.66 3.04 16.64
N LEU A 544 -13.41 3.52 16.77
CA LEU A 544 -12.82 3.78 18.08
C LEU A 544 -13.49 4.93 18.81
N SER A 545 -13.90 6.00 18.12
CA SER A 545 -14.66 7.10 18.73
C SER A 545 -16.02 6.62 19.24
N LEU A 546 -16.71 5.75 18.49
CA LEU A 546 -17.98 5.15 18.90
C LEU A 546 -17.82 4.26 20.14
N SER A 547 -16.72 3.51 20.22
CA SER A 547 -16.47 2.57 21.31
C SER A 547 -15.87 3.25 22.55
N PHE A 548 -14.99 4.23 22.37
CA PHE A 548 -14.22 4.92 23.42
C PHE A 548 -14.60 6.41 23.52
N HIS A 549 -15.89 6.74 23.62
CA HIS A 549 -16.32 8.12 23.87
C HIS A 549 -16.49 8.41 25.36
N GLN A 550 -16.29 9.66 25.75
CA GLN A 550 -16.61 10.14 27.09
C GLN A 550 -18.11 10.49 27.23
N ASN A 551 -18.66 11.11 26.18
CA ASN A 551 -20.04 11.59 26.17
C ASN A 551 -20.55 11.71 24.72
N VAL A 552 -21.87 11.64 24.55
CA VAL A 552 -22.57 11.81 23.28
C VAL A 552 -23.68 12.83 23.45
N THR A 553 -23.94 13.63 22.41
CA THR A 553 -25.07 14.56 22.39
C THR A 553 -26.05 14.18 21.28
N GLU A 554 -27.33 14.43 21.51
CA GLU A 554 -28.40 14.28 20.51
C GLU A 554 -28.47 15.47 19.53
N GLN A 555 -27.48 16.38 19.58
CA GLN A 555 -27.37 17.48 18.62
C GLN A 555 -27.06 16.91 17.23
N LYS A 556 -27.91 17.26 16.26
CA LYS A 556 -27.64 16.95 14.85
C LYS A 556 -26.40 17.70 14.38
N CYS A 557 -25.46 16.98 13.79
CA CYS A 557 -24.25 17.53 13.21
C CYS A 557 -24.06 17.03 11.77
N ALA A 558 -23.31 17.80 10.97
CA ALA A 558 -22.87 17.42 9.64
C ALA A 558 -21.34 17.39 9.53
N SER A 559 -20.64 18.08 10.43
CA SER A 559 -19.18 18.11 10.48
C SER A 559 -18.68 18.21 11.91
N TRP A 560 -17.40 17.89 12.13
CA TRP A 560 -16.76 18.09 13.44
C TRP A 560 -16.89 19.53 13.95
N LYS A 561 -17.01 20.53 13.07
CA LYS A 561 -17.19 21.94 13.47
C LYS A 561 -18.50 22.20 14.21
N ASP A 562 -19.52 21.35 14.01
CA ASP A 562 -20.80 21.46 14.71
C ASP A 562 -20.72 20.93 16.15
N CYS A 563 -19.68 20.16 16.45
CA CYS A 563 -19.40 19.58 17.76
C CYS A 563 -18.48 20.45 18.63
N LYS A 564 -18.43 21.75 18.34
CA LYS A 564 -17.67 22.72 19.13
C LYS A 564 -18.17 22.78 20.57
N GLY A 565 -17.23 22.84 21.51
CA GLY A 565 -17.52 22.85 22.94
C GLY A 565 -17.54 21.46 23.59
N MET A 566 -17.46 20.39 22.81
CA MET A 566 -17.11 19.06 23.32
C MET A 566 -15.61 18.85 23.24
N ASP A 567 -15.01 18.30 24.29
CA ASP A 567 -13.60 17.93 24.28
C ASP A 567 -13.36 16.83 23.24
N ASN A 568 -12.42 17.08 22.33
CA ASN A 568 -12.13 16.27 21.16
C ASN A 568 -13.42 15.83 20.41
N GLY A 569 -14.31 16.80 20.16
CA GLY A 569 -15.61 16.57 19.54
C GLY A 569 -15.54 16.13 18.07
N TYR A 570 -16.20 15.03 17.70
CA TYR A 570 -16.38 14.58 16.31
C TYR A 570 -17.84 14.32 15.99
N CYS A 571 -18.21 14.57 14.73
CA CYS A 571 -19.54 14.26 14.22
C CYS A 571 -19.52 12.89 13.54
N ILE A 572 -20.26 11.92 14.08
CA ILE A 572 -20.32 10.56 13.55
C ILE A 572 -21.79 10.15 13.49
N LYS A 573 -22.24 9.65 12.33
CA LYS A 573 -23.65 9.28 12.09
C LYS A 573 -24.66 10.36 12.52
N GLY A 574 -24.30 11.63 12.31
CA GLY A 574 -25.14 12.78 12.62
C GLY A 574 -25.25 13.16 14.10
N LYS A 575 -24.46 12.55 14.99
CA LYS A 575 -24.37 12.89 16.43
C LYS A 575 -22.96 13.32 16.81
N CYS A 576 -22.85 14.20 17.80
CA CYS A 576 -21.55 14.65 18.31
C CYS A 576 -21.07 13.78 19.47
N TYR A 577 -19.84 13.28 19.35
CA TYR A 577 -19.14 12.45 20.34
C TYR A 577 -17.92 13.20 20.89
N ALA A 578 -17.75 13.22 22.21
CA ALA A 578 -16.49 13.58 22.86
C ALA A 578 -15.57 12.36 22.81
N SER A 579 -14.69 12.32 21.82
CA SER A 579 -13.93 11.13 21.48
C SER A 579 -12.66 10.99 22.34
N ASN A 580 -12.36 9.78 22.83
CA ASN A 580 -11.01 9.44 23.29
C ASN A 580 -10.18 8.72 22.21
N ALA A 581 -10.55 8.87 20.93
CA ALA A 581 -9.76 8.41 19.79
C ALA A 581 -9.05 9.59 19.11
N TYR A 582 -7.80 9.37 18.71
CA TYR A 582 -6.90 10.40 18.21
C TYR A 582 -6.11 9.89 17.01
N PHE A 583 -5.77 10.81 16.12
CA PHE A 583 -4.78 10.58 15.08
C PHE A 583 -3.37 10.89 15.60
N HIS A 584 -2.39 10.18 15.08
CA HIS A 584 -0.97 10.42 15.34
C HIS A 584 -0.18 10.24 14.05
N ASP A 585 0.72 11.18 13.74
CA ASP A 585 1.50 11.11 12.50
C ASP A 585 2.31 9.81 12.42
N ALA A 586 2.37 9.24 11.22
CA ALA A 586 3.08 8.01 10.91
C ALA A 586 3.95 8.21 9.66
N PHE A 587 5.18 8.66 9.86
CA PHE A 587 6.20 8.81 8.83
C PHE A 587 7.58 8.73 9.47
N ASP A 588 8.63 8.48 8.67
CA ASP A 588 9.97 8.18 9.18
C ASP A 588 10.49 9.24 10.17
N THR A 589 11.09 8.80 11.29
CA THR A 589 11.58 9.67 12.36
C THR A 589 12.73 10.59 11.90
N ALA A 590 13.41 10.27 10.80
CA ALA A 590 14.41 11.13 10.20
C ALA A 590 13.82 12.34 9.46
N LEU A 591 12.49 12.40 9.26
CA LEU A 591 11.85 13.49 8.53
C LEU A 591 11.35 14.58 9.47
N ILE A 592 11.62 15.82 9.07
CA ILE A 592 11.17 17.03 9.72
C ILE A 592 10.27 17.78 8.72
N PRO A 593 8.96 17.88 8.98
CA PRO A 593 8.06 18.73 8.20
C PRO A 593 8.55 20.18 8.21
N MET A 594 8.64 20.81 7.05
CA MET A 594 9.02 22.23 6.94
C MET A 594 7.82 23.07 6.50
N GLU A 595 7.19 22.64 5.40
CA GLU A 595 5.97 23.18 4.83
C GLU A 595 5.07 22.01 4.44
N PRO A 596 3.77 22.21 4.16
CA PRO A 596 2.91 21.13 3.69
C PRO A 596 3.52 20.41 2.48
N GLY A 597 3.73 19.10 2.59
CA GLY A 597 4.35 18.27 1.55
C GLY A 597 5.87 18.41 1.39
N VAL A 598 6.54 19.29 2.16
CA VAL A 598 7.98 19.52 2.06
C VAL A 598 8.69 19.09 3.34
N PHE A 599 9.65 18.18 3.18
CA PHE A 599 10.37 17.56 4.30
C PHE A 599 11.86 17.83 4.22
N LYS A 600 12.45 18.10 5.39
CA LYS A 600 13.90 18.08 5.60
C LYS A 600 14.28 16.76 6.26
N ILE A 601 15.44 16.22 5.90
CA ILE A 601 15.99 15.03 6.55
C ILE A 601 16.92 15.46 7.67
N ASP A 602 16.74 14.90 8.86
CA ASP A 602 17.67 15.02 9.98
C ASP A 602 18.94 14.23 9.67
N SER A 603 20.07 14.94 9.60
CA SER A 603 21.38 14.35 9.36
C SER A 603 21.87 13.43 10.47
N ASN A 604 21.30 13.54 11.69
CA ASN A 604 21.67 12.68 12.80
C ASN A 604 21.04 11.27 12.69
N GLN A 605 19.91 11.16 11.98
CA GLN A 605 19.19 9.91 11.78
C GLN A 605 19.62 9.25 10.47
N THR A 606 20.65 8.40 10.56
CA THR A 606 21.29 7.77 9.38
C THR A 606 20.85 6.33 9.13
N GLU A 607 20.26 5.66 10.13
CA GLU A 607 19.98 4.22 10.09
C GLU A 607 18.55 3.88 9.63
N THR A 608 17.66 4.88 9.56
CA THR A 608 16.25 4.64 9.22
C THR A 608 16.08 4.29 7.75
N PRO A 609 15.12 3.43 7.38
CA PRO A 609 14.93 3.00 5.99
C PRO A 609 14.52 4.14 5.06
N LEU A 610 13.78 5.15 5.55
CA LEU A 610 13.38 6.35 4.82
C LEU A 610 12.70 6.04 3.48
N PHE A 611 11.51 5.43 3.51
CA PHE A 611 10.77 5.13 2.30
C PHE A 611 10.07 6.36 1.71
N ALA A 612 10.09 6.49 0.39
CA ALA A 612 9.40 7.54 -0.34
C ALA A 612 8.87 7.03 -1.69
N GLU A 613 7.68 7.46 -2.06
CA GLU A 613 7.05 7.12 -3.33
C GLU A 613 7.23 8.26 -4.34
N PRO A 614 7.74 7.98 -5.56
CA PRO A 614 7.82 8.97 -6.64
C PRO A 614 6.44 9.43 -7.09
N TYR A 615 6.37 10.66 -7.62
CA TYR A 615 5.15 11.10 -8.31
C TYR A 615 4.92 10.31 -9.60
N TRP A 616 3.68 9.92 -9.83
CA TRP A 616 3.23 9.26 -11.04
C TRP A 616 3.02 10.31 -12.15
N GLY A 617 3.53 10.02 -13.34
CA GLY A 617 3.40 10.91 -14.49
C GLY A 617 4.13 12.26 -14.35
N GLY A 618 4.01 13.11 -15.37
CA GLY A 618 4.63 14.44 -15.39
C GLY A 618 6.15 14.40 -15.55
N TYR A 619 6.90 14.70 -14.49
CA TYR A 619 8.38 14.75 -14.52
C TYR A 619 9.00 13.42 -14.95
N TYR A 620 8.38 12.31 -14.59
CA TYR A 620 8.79 10.96 -14.97
C TYR A 620 8.07 10.44 -16.24
N GLY A 621 7.37 11.30 -16.98
CA GLY A 621 6.78 10.94 -18.29
C GLY A 621 5.29 10.60 -18.23
N ALA A 622 4.87 9.62 -19.04
CA ALA A 622 3.48 9.15 -19.11
C ALA A 622 3.13 8.27 -17.91
N GLU A 623 1.84 8.19 -17.58
CA GLU A 623 1.34 7.23 -16.60
C GLU A 623 1.67 5.79 -17.04
N PRO A 624 1.89 4.86 -16.09
CA PRO A 624 2.23 3.48 -16.42
C PRO A 624 1.18 2.81 -17.30
N TYR A 625 1.64 2.09 -18.32
CA TYR A 625 0.75 1.40 -19.27
C TYR A 625 1.32 0.07 -19.75
N ILE A 626 0.41 -0.82 -20.16
CA ILE A 626 0.69 -2.08 -20.84
C ILE A 626 -0.14 -2.13 -22.11
N HIS A 627 0.55 -2.34 -23.22
CA HIS A 627 -0.04 -2.45 -24.53
C HIS A 627 0.39 -3.74 -25.21
N VAL A 628 -0.57 -4.41 -25.84
CA VAL A 628 -0.30 -5.59 -26.65
C VAL A 628 -0.61 -5.25 -28.10
N TYR A 629 0.38 -5.47 -28.97
CA TYR A 629 0.26 -5.24 -30.40
C TYR A 629 0.98 -6.32 -31.21
N GLN A 630 0.66 -6.38 -32.49
CA GLN A 630 1.29 -7.29 -33.43
C GLN A 630 2.44 -6.58 -34.12
N VAL A 631 3.61 -7.21 -34.16
CA VAL A 631 4.80 -6.63 -34.80
C VAL A 631 4.94 -7.20 -36.21
N ILE A 632 5.27 -6.33 -37.16
CA ILE A 632 5.55 -6.71 -38.54
C ILE A 632 7.03 -7.09 -38.65
N SER A 633 7.36 -8.06 -39.52
CA SER A 633 8.75 -8.44 -39.77
C SER A 633 9.63 -7.22 -40.12
N PRO A 634 10.85 -7.10 -39.55
CA PRO A 634 11.80 -6.04 -39.90
C PRO A 634 12.08 -5.97 -41.41
N TRP A 635 12.01 -7.10 -42.11
CA TRP A 635 12.15 -7.14 -43.57
C TRP A 635 11.07 -6.34 -44.30
N THR A 636 9.82 -6.41 -43.82
CA THR A 636 8.71 -5.64 -44.38
C THR A 636 8.90 -4.14 -44.11
N GLU A 637 9.44 -3.78 -42.95
CA GLU A 637 9.78 -2.37 -42.64
C GLU A 637 10.86 -1.84 -43.59
N TRP A 638 11.92 -2.62 -43.82
CA TRP A 638 12.96 -2.26 -44.78
C TRP A 638 12.43 -2.13 -46.21
N ILE A 639 11.59 -3.07 -46.66
CA ILE A 639 10.94 -2.99 -47.99
C ILE A 639 10.08 -1.73 -48.08
N THR A 640 9.30 -1.43 -47.05
CA THR A 640 8.43 -0.24 -47.00
C THR A 640 9.26 1.05 -47.06
N LEU A 641 10.34 1.11 -46.29
CA LEU A 641 11.27 2.25 -46.30
C LEU A 641 11.92 2.44 -47.67
N LEU A 642 12.44 1.36 -48.27
CA LEU A 642 13.09 1.40 -49.58
C LEU A 642 12.11 1.80 -50.68
N ALA A 643 10.88 1.27 -50.66
CA ALA A 643 9.83 1.66 -51.59
C ALA A 643 9.47 3.15 -51.43
N GLY A 644 9.33 3.64 -50.19
CA GLY A 644 9.08 5.05 -49.89
C GLY A 644 10.17 5.98 -50.41
N VAL A 645 11.45 5.63 -50.18
CA VAL A 645 12.60 6.38 -50.71
C VAL A 645 12.59 6.38 -52.24
N LEU A 646 12.38 5.22 -52.88
CA LEU A 646 12.38 5.09 -54.34
C LEU A 646 11.26 5.92 -54.97
N ILE A 647 10.03 5.84 -54.43
CA ILE A 647 8.90 6.66 -54.90
C ILE A 647 9.22 8.14 -54.75
N THR A 648 9.80 8.56 -53.62
CA THR A 648 10.17 9.96 -53.38
C THR A 648 11.19 10.46 -54.40
N VAL A 649 12.21 9.65 -54.72
CA VAL A 649 13.21 9.98 -55.74
C VAL A 649 12.59 10.07 -57.13
N VAL A 650 11.74 9.11 -57.50
CA VAL A 650 11.03 9.11 -58.80
C VAL A 650 10.15 10.35 -58.93
N VAL A 651 9.35 10.66 -57.91
CA VAL A 651 8.47 11.84 -57.88
C VAL A 651 9.29 13.12 -58.00
N TRP A 652 10.42 13.22 -57.30
CA TRP A 652 11.31 14.38 -57.41
C TRP A 652 11.86 14.54 -58.84
N PHE A 653 12.35 13.47 -59.46
CA PHE A 653 12.87 13.49 -60.83
C PHE A 653 11.79 13.85 -61.85
N VAL A 654 10.61 13.24 -61.76
CA VAL A 654 9.47 13.50 -62.65
C VAL A 654 9.00 14.95 -62.49
N THR A 655 8.86 15.43 -61.26
CA THR A 655 8.45 16.82 -60.97
C THR A 655 9.46 17.81 -61.51
N LYS A 656 10.76 17.57 -61.31
CA LYS A 656 11.85 18.40 -61.85
C LYS A 656 11.86 18.40 -63.38
N HIS A 657 11.63 17.24 -64.00
CA HIS A 657 11.55 17.14 -65.46
C HIS A 657 10.34 17.90 -66.02
N PHE A 658 9.17 17.74 -65.40
CA PHE A 658 7.95 18.47 -65.76
C PHE A 658 8.11 19.98 -65.61
N PHE A 659 8.66 20.46 -64.49
CA PHE A 659 8.94 21.88 -64.30
C PHE A 659 9.95 22.41 -65.32
N LYS A 660 10.96 21.62 -65.69
CA LYS A 660 11.94 22.04 -66.70
C LYS A 660 11.36 22.10 -68.12
N GLN A 661 10.46 21.17 -68.48
CA GLN A 661 9.86 21.14 -69.83
C GLN A 661 8.63 22.04 -69.99
N TYR A 662 7.79 22.15 -68.96
CA TYR A 662 6.49 22.82 -69.04
C TYR A 662 6.37 24.03 -68.11
N GLY A 663 7.40 24.32 -67.30
CA GLY A 663 7.38 25.42 -66.33
C GLY A 663 7.27 26.81 -66.97
N GLU A 664 7.77 27.01 -68.20
CA GLU A 664 7.57 28.27 -68.92
C GLU A 664 6.13 28.48 -69.38
N ALA A 665 5.39 27.40 -69.68
CA ALA A 665 3.96 27.44 -70.03
C ALA A 665 3.04 27.58 -68.80
N LEU A 666 3.58 27.45 -67.59
CA LEU A 666 2.87 27.56 -66.31
C LEU A 666 3.05 28.93 -65.64
N LYS A 667 3.82 29.85 -66.24
CA LYS A 667 3.79 31.27 -65.86
C LYS A 667 2.43 31.83 -66.28
N LEU A 668 1.50 31.91 -65.33
CA LEU A 668 0.35 32.81 -65.45
C LEU A 668 0.90 34.23 -65.45
N ASP A 669 0.61 35.00 -66.50
CA ASP A 669 0.62 36.47 -66.44
C ASP A 669 -0.40 36.97 -65.41
#